data_AF-A0A7V9KZF2-F1
#
_entry.id   AF-A0A7V9KZF2-F1
#
_cell.length_a   1.000
_cell.length_b   1.000
_cell.length_c   1.000
_cell.angle_alpha   90.00
_cell.angle_beta   90.00
_cell.angle_gamma   90.00
#
_symmetry.space_group_name_H-M   'P 1'
#
loop_
_entity.id
_entity.type
_entity.pdbx_description
1 polymer ?
#
loop_
_entity_poly.entity_id
_entity_poly.type
_entity_poly.pdbx_seq_one_letter_code
_entity_poly.pdbx_strand_id
1 'polypeptide(L)'
;MRAEADTAGSLSALRAARGDLHELFFAGLHLFVLWALAVAQPLFDVLSDSPEFFVVRGSTRWDVIAFALGLILLPPALLLAIEALAGLAGARARDVVHLAFVATLAGVIALQAVKRIVEEPAALLIVVAAVVGIAAMLAYRRLSVMRTFLSVLGPVPLLFAGLFLLASPVSKIAFGNAEVATAAVPKSADRPPIVFVVFDELPISSLMHERGGIDADRYPNFARLAGDSTWFQNATTVHEHSTEAVPSILTGNYPEDGRLPFAADHPKNLFTLLAGAYDFEVFESATRLCPTSLCPRNEGSLLSRMRWLNSDLSIVYLHVLLPEALAKDLPPVTQTWMNFGGGGQTEGKEARERFERDIDVLVGHELSKDQKLHFEAFVSSIEPSRKPELDFVHVMLPHSPWWHLLSGKRYSDYAGIRGVRDDRWSKDEWFVQQGFQRHLVETAFVDRLLGELFERLDATGRYDRSVIVLVADHGVSFIPGERRRGATEENLHDVALVPLFVKAPGQKEGKVVEDHVQTIDIVPSLADLIGVSLPWKVDGRSFFDPSFRPDPEVHVFRRAGESVIEEPLANLLPRREQTHRQMLALFDTGRTGDLYSIGPHPELIGRTTDDLAPVASDRNLGLDGEDRLDSVELDSSFVPAEITGWIDGDDSRNLDIAVAVNGRIAAVTRTFQNSGKLRFAALAPEAAFRDGANEVEVFVVSSQGTRLRLERLGR
;
A
#
# COMPACT_ATOMS: atom_id res chain seq x y z
N MET A 1 38.48 68.38 -3.50
CA MET A 1 39.35 67.20 -3.29
C MET A 1 38.87 66.20 -2.23
N ARG A 2 38.41 66.57 -1.00
CA ARG A 2 37.86 65.55 -0.06
C ARG A 2 36.43 65.07 -0.41
N ALA A 3 35.57 65.91 -0.97
CA ALA A 3 34.21 65.53 -1.36
C ALA A 3 34.11 64.66 -2.63
N GLU A 4 35.12 64.70 -3.51
CA GLU A 4 35.19 63.87 -4.74
C GLU A 4 35.75 62.46 -4.46
N ALA A 5 36.55 62.29 -3.40
CA ALA A 5 37.08 60.99 -2.99
C ALA A 5 36.00 60.12 -2.32
N ASP A 6 35.11 60.71 -1.51
CA ASP A 6 33.99 60.00 -0.87
C ASP A 6 32.91 59.56 -1.87
N THR A 7 32.68 60.35 -2.94
CA THR A 7 31.75 59.97 -4.02
C THR A 7 32.33 58.87 -4.92
N ALA A 8 33.63 58.87 -5.20
CA ALA A 8 34.30 57.79 -5.93
C ALA A 8 34.37 56.47 -5.12
N GLY A 9 34.61 56.56 -3.81
CA GLY A 9 34.55 55.41 -2.89
C GLY A 9 33.16 54.78 -2.80
N SER A 10 32.11 55.61 -2.69
CA SER A 10 30.71 55.16 -2.70
C SER A 10 30.30 54.50 -4.04
N LEU A 11 30.70 55.08 -5.18
CA LEU A 11 30.43 54.52 -6.51
C LEU A 11 31.16 53.20 -6.78
N SER A 12 32.37 53.01 -6.25
CA SER A 12 33.12 51.76 -6.38
C SER A 12 32.55 50.65 -5.49
N ALA A 13 32.14 50.96 -4.25
CA ALA A 13 31.44 50.03 -3.37
C ALA A 13 30.08 49.59 -3.93
N LEU A 14 29.32 50.52 -4.52
CA LEU A 14 28.05 50.23 -5.21
C LEU A 14 28.25 49.36 -6.47
N ARG A 15 29.33 49.56 -7.23
CA ARG A 15 29.68 48.71 -8.38
C ARG A 15 30.12 47.31 -7.97
N ALA A 16 30.89 47.18 -6.90
CA ALA A 16 31.30 45.89 -6.35
C ALA A 16 30.08 45.10 -5.84
N ALA A 17 29.21 45.74 -5.04
CA ALA A 17 27.98 45.12 -4.56
C ALA A 17 27.05 44.68 -5.70
N ARG A 18 26.93 45.49 -6.77
CA ARG A 18 26.14 45.15 -7.96
C ARG A 18 26.74 43.98 -8.76
N GLY A 19 28.06 43.86 -8.81
CA GLY A 19 28.77 42.72 -9.40
C GLY A 19 28.52 41.43 -8.62
N ASP A 20 28.64 41.49 -7.29
CA ASP A 20 28.41 40.34 -6.41
C ASP A 20 26.97 39.82 -6.49
N LEU A 21 25.99 40.73 -6.54
CA LEU A 21 24.56 40.42 -6.74
C LEU A 21 24.30 39.76 -8.10
N HIS A 22 24.95 40.23 -9.15
CA HIS A 22 24.81 39.66 -10.49
C HIS A 22 25.42 38.25 -10.57
N GLU A 23 26.59 38.02 -9.98
CA GLU A 23 27.18 36.69 -9.90
C GLU A 23 26.35 35.72 -9.05
N LEU A 24 25.80 36.20 -7.92
CA LEU A 24 24.89 35.40 -7.08
C LEU A 24 23.61 35.01 -7.83
N PHE A 25 23.06 35.94 -8.62
CA PHE A 25 21.88 35.66 -9.45
C PHE A 25 22.14 34.55 -10.47
N PHE A 26 23.21 34.63 -11.24
CA PHE A 26 23.52 33.60 -12.25
C PHE A 26 23.95 32.28 -11.61
N ALA A 27 24.68 32.30 -10.49
CA ALA A 27 24.96 31.09 -9.72
C ALA A 27 23.66 30.40 -9.26
N GLY A 28 22.74 31.17 -8.68
CA GLY A 28 21.41 30.68 -8.29
C GLY A 28 20.61 30.15 -9.48
N LEU A 29 20.62 30.85 -10.62
CA LEU A 29 19.94 30.43 -11.85
C LEU A 29 20.48 29.09 -12.37
N HIS A 30 21.79 28.88 -12.35
CA HIS A 30 22.39 27.62 -12.79
C HIS A 30 22.07 26.46 -11.85
N LEU A 31 22.08 26.68 -10.53
CA LEU A 31 21.64 25.67 -9.57
C LEU A 31 20.16 25.35 -9.71
N PHE A 32 19.32 26.36 -9.99
CA PHE A 32 17.88 26.19 -10.24
C PHE A 32 17.64 25.26 -11.44
N VAL A 33 18.38 25.44 -12.54
CA VAL A 33 18.32 24.56 -13.72
C VAL A 33 18.84 23.16 -13.42
N LEU A 34 20.02 23.04 -12.82
CA LEU A 34 20.64 21.74 -12.54
C LEU A 34 19.80 20.93 -11.54
N TRP A 35 19.24 21.56 -10.51
CA TRP A 35 18.32 20.92 -9.57
C TRP A 35 17.07 20.41 -10.26
N ALA A 36 16.48 21.22 -11.15
CA ALA A 36 15.28 20.81 -11.85
C ALA A 36 15.50 19.58 -12.74
N LEU A 37 16.63 19.52 -13.46
CA LEU A 37 16.99 18.36 -14.28
C LEU A 37 17.38 17.14 -13.44
N ALA A 38 18.02 17.35 -12.29
CA ALA A 38 18.48 16.27 -11.43
C ALA A 38 17.35 15.64 -10.61
N VAL A 39 16.42 16.45 -10.10
CA VAL A 39 15.46 16.03 -9.07
C VAL A 39 14.02 16.36 -9.45
N ALA A 40 13.72 17.64 -9.75
CA ALA A 40 12.32 18.06 -9.88
C ALA A 40 11.61 17.42 -11.08
N GLN A 41 12.26 17.38 -12.24
CA GLN A 41 11.68 16.83 -13.46
C GLN A 41 11.45 15.32 -13.38
N PRO A 42 12.42 14.48 -12.97
CA PRO A 42 12.16 13.05 -12.78
C PRO A 42 11.03 12.77 -11.79
N LEU A 43 10.94 13.56 -10.72
CA LEU A 43 9.87 13.40 -9.74
C LEU A 43 8.50 13.86 -10.29
N PHE A 44 8.46 14.95 -11.05
CA PHE A 44 7.24 15.39 -11.74
C PHE A 44 6.78 14.39 -12.80
N ASP A 45 7.69 13.74 -13.53
CA ASP A 45 7.34 12.69 -14.50
C ASP A 45 6.64 11.53 -13.77
N VAL A 46 7.27 10.97 -12.73
CA VAL A 46 6.71 9.85 -11.96
C VAL A 46 5.34 10.20 -11.36
N LEU A 47 5.18 11.43 -10.85
CA LEU A 47 3.93 11.89 -10.27
C LEU A 47 2.86 12.26 -11.32
N SER A 48 3.26 12.61 -12.54
CA SER A 48 2.35 12.83 -13.66
C SER A 48 1.78 11.51 -14.17
N ASP A 49 2.58 10.44 -14.12
CA ASP A 49 2.20 9.07 -14.49
C ASP A 49 1.43 8.35 -13.35
N SER A 50 1.39 8.93 -12.16
CA SER A 50 0.70 8.37 -10.98
C SER A 50 0.03 9.44 -10.11
N PRO A 51 -0.92 10.21 -10.68
CA PRO A 51 -1.64 11.29 -10.00
C PRO A 51 -2.49 10.81 -8.80
N GLU A 52 -2.86 9.53 -8.77
CA GLU A 52 -3.63 8.88 -7.70
C GLU A 52 -2.92 8.99 -6.35
N PHE A 53 -1.58 9.07 -6.37
CA PHE A 53 -0.76 9.30 -5.19
C PHE A 53 -1.25 10.50 -4.37
N PHE A 54 -1.57 11.63 -5.02
CA PHE A 54 -2.07 12.82 -4.33
C PHE A 54 -3.49 12.63 -3.79
N VAL A 55 -4.34 11.89 -4.51
CA VAL A 55 -5.73 11.63 -4.11
C VAL A 55 -5.77 10.75 -2.86
N VAL A 56 -5.04 9.63 -2.87
CA VAL A 56 -4.96 8.68 -1.75
C VAL A 56 -4.43 9.39 -0.49
N ARG A 57 -3.44 10.28 -0.64
CA ARG A 57 -2.93 11.14 0.44
C ARG A 57 -3.93 12.14 1.02
N GLY A 58 -5.04 12.39 0.34
CA GLY A 58 -5.92 13.52 0.65
C GLY A 58 -5.22 14.87 0.42
N SER A 59 -4.36 14.97 -0.59
CA SER A 59 -3.71 16.23 -0.94
C SER A 59 -4.74 17.18 -1.54
N THR A 60 -4.81 18.38 -0.98
CA THR A 60 -5.63 19.47 -1.50
C THR A 60 -4.97 20.10 -2.72
N ARG A 61 -5.76 20.90 -3.45
CA ARG A 61 -5.25 21.76 -4.54
C ARG A 61 -4.04 22.61 -4.12
N TRP A 62 -4.08 23.13 -2.90
CA TRP A 62 -3.01 23.99 -2.38
C TRP A 62 -1.78 23.18 -2.01
N ASP A 63 -1.94 21.93 -1.59
CA ASP A 63 -0.82 21.05 -1.31
C ASP A 63 -0.04 20.74 -2.58
N VAL A 64 -0.73 20.40 -3.67
CA VAL A 64 -0.11 20.09 -4.97
C VAL A 64 0.64 21.31 -5.53
N ILE A 65 0.02 22.49 -5.48
CA ILE A 65 0.66 23.73 -5.95
C ILE A 65 1.85 24.10 -5.06
N ALA A 66 1.69 24.05 -3.73
CA ALA A 66 2.77 24.35 -2.79
C ALA A 66 3.93 23.35 -2.91
N PHE A 67 3.63 22.08 -3.16
CA PHE A 67 4.63 21.05 -3.42
C PHE A 67 5.42 21.36 -4.70
N ALA A 68 4.73 21.61 -5.83
CA ALA A 68 5.40 21.88 -7.09
C ALA A 68 6.31 23.13 -7.02
N LEU A 69 5.81 24.21 -6.40
CA LEU A 69 6.59 25.43 -6.19
C LEU A 69 7.70 25.23 -5.17
N GLY A 70 7.42 24.51 -4.08
CA GLY A 70 8.39 24.20 -3.03
C GLY A 70 9.55 23.37 -3.55
N LEU A 71 9.27 22.34 -4.36
CA LEU A 71 10.27 21.45 -4.94
C LEU A 71 11.24 22.18 -5.87
N ILE A 72 10.76 23.15 -6.66
CA ILE A 72 11.63 23.90 -7.59
C ILE A 72 12.33 25.09 -6.92
N LEU A 73 11.72 25.72 -5.90
CA LEU A 73 12.25 26.96 -5.32
C LEU A 73 13.09 26.74 -4.06
N LEU A 74 12.65 25.89 -3.12
CA LEU A 74 13.26 25.79 -1.79
C LEU A 74 14.67 25.18 -1.82
N PRO A 75 14.91 24.04 -2.51
CA PRO A 75 16.24 23.43 -2.51
C PRO A 75 17.30 24.31 -3.21
N PRO A 76 17.05 24.89 -4.40
CA PRO A 76 18.00 25.83 -5.00
C PRO A 76 18.25 27.07 -4.15
N ALA A 77 17.22 27.60 -3.48
CA ALA A 77 17.39 28.71 -2.55
C ALA A 77 18.26 28.33 -1.34
N LEU A 78 18.12 27.11 -0.81
CA LEU A 78 18.95 26.59 0.27
C LEU A 78 20.41 26.41 -0.18
N LEU A 79 20.64 25.84 -1.37
CA LEU A 79 21.99 25.73 -1.94
C LEU A 79 22.64 27.12 -2.09
N LEU A 80 21.88 28.10 -2.59
CA LEU A 80 22.35 29.48 -2.71
C LEU A 80 22.63 30.13 -1.35
N ALA A 81 21.82 29.83 -0.33
CA ALA A 81 22.05 30.30 1.03
C ALA A 81 23.34 29.72 1.62
N ILE A 82 23.62 28.43 1.36
CA ILE A 82 24.88 27.79 1.75
C ILE A 82 26.07 28.45 1.03
N GLU A 83 25.94 28.77 -0.27
CA GLU A 83 26.97 29.51 -1.00
C GLU A 83 27.21 30.92 -0.45
N ALA A 84 26.13 31.62 -0.10
CA ALA A 84 26.22 32.94 0.51
C ALA A 84 26.94 32.90 1.86
N LEU A 85 26.62 31.90 2.70
CA LEU A 85 27.29 31.66 3.98
C LEU A 85 28.76 31.28 3.79
N ALA A 86 29.08 30.43 2.82
CA ALA A 86 30.46 30.10 2.46
C ALA A 86 31.23 31.33 1.94
N GLY A 87 30.54 32.24 1.25
CA GLY A 87 31.08 33.53 0.83
C GLY A 87 31.54 34.42 1.99
N LEU A 88 30.95 34.30 3.18
CA LEU A 88 31.42 34.99 4.39
C LEU A 88 32.83 34.54 4.81
N ALA A 89 33.21 33.29 4.51
CA ALA A 89 34.55 32.76 4.74
C ALA A 89 35.54 33.10 3.60
N GLY A 90 35.04 33.61 2.47
CA GLY A 90 35.85 34.14 1.36
C GLY A 90 35.37 33.67 -0.02
N ALA A 91 35.73 34.44 -1.06
CA ALA A 91 35.33 34.17 -2.45
C ALA A 91 35.74 32.77 -2.93
N ARG A 92 36.93 32.28 -2.51
CA ARG A 92 37.38 30.92 -2.85
C ARG A 92 36.52 29.83 -2.22
N ALA A 93 36.01 30.03 -1.00
CA ALA A 93 35.15 29.05 -0.34
C ALA A 93 33.80 28.96 -1.06
N ARG A 94 33.22 30.10 -1.44
CA ARG A 94 32.02 30.16 -2.27
C ARG A 94 32.20 29.44 -3.61
N ASP A 95 33.29 29.71 -4.33
CA ASP A 95 33.57 29.07 -5.62
C ASP A 95 33.69 27.55 -5.48
N VAL A 96 34.35 27.06 -4.43
CA VAL A 96 34.51 25.63 -4.17
C VAL A 96 33.16 24.97 -3.88
N VAL A 97 32.34 25.59 -3.03
CA VAL A 97 30.98 25.10 -2.71
C VAL A 97 30.11 25.07 -3.97
N HIS A 98 30.11 26.14 -4.77
CA HIS A 98 29.35 26.21 -6.01
C HIS A 98 29.75 25.13 -7.00
N LEU A 99 31.05 24.96 -7.23
CA LEU A 99 31.57 23.92 -8.13
C LEU A 99 31.27 22.51 -7.61
N ALA A 100 31.28 22.29 -6.30
CA ALA A 100 30.87 21.02 -5.70
C ALA A 100 29.38 20.73 -5.94
N PHE A 101 28.50 21.72 -5.82
CA PHE A 101 27.08 21.56 -6.15
C PHE A 101 26.88 21.26 -7.65
N VAL A 102 27.56 21.99 -8.53
CA VAL A 102 27.52 21.73 -9.98
C VAL A 102 27.99 20.30 -10.28
N ALA A 103 29.10 19.86 -9.69
CA ALA A 103 29.62 18.50 -9.89
C ALA A 103 28.63 17.44 -9.41
N THR A 104 28.03 17.65 -8.25
CA THR A 104 27.09 16.70 -7.62
C THR A 104 25.81 16.58 -8.45
N LEU A 105 25.17 17.70 -8.79
CA LEU A 105 23.93 17.70 -9.56
C LEU A 105 24.14 17.14 -10.98
N ALA A 106 25.25 17.50 -11.64
CA ALA A 106 25.61 16.92 -12.93
C ALA A 106 25.87 15.41 -12.84
N GLY A 107 26.50 14.94 -11.75
CA GLY A 107 26.70 13.51 -11.49
C GLY A 107 25.37 12.77 -11.29
N VAL A 108 24.42 13.35 -10.56
CA VAL A 108 23.07 12.79 -10.38
C VAL A 108 22.31 12.68 -11.70
N ILE A 109 22.39 13.70 -12.56
CA ILE A 109 21.81 13.67 -13.92
C ILE A 109 22.46 12.55 -14.74
N ALA A 110 23.79 12.43 -14.69
CA ALA A 110 24.52 11.40 -15.42
C ALA A 110 24.17 9.99 -14.93
N LEU A 111 24.05 9.78 -13.61
CA LEU A 111 23.67 8.50 -13.03
C LEU A 111 22.31 8.02 -13.57
N GLN A 112 21.33 8.91 -13.60
CA GLN A 112 20.00 8.61 -14.12
C GLN A 112 20.00 8.30 -15.62
N ALA A 113 20.82 9.01 -16.40
CA ALA A 113 20.94 8.76 -17.84
C ALA A 113 21.65 7.42 -18.13
N VAL A 114 22.73 7.10 -17.42
CA VAL A 114 23.53 5.87 -17.65
C VAL A 114 22.79 4.62 -17.17
N LYS A 115 22.07 4.69 -16.03
CA LYS A 115 21.26 3.58 -15.51
C LYS A 115 20.23 3.08 -16.52
N ARG A 116 19.74 3.93 -17.43
CA ARG A 116 18.77 3.53 -18.48
C ARG A 116 19.39 2.74 -19.64
N ILE A 117 20.72 2.72 -19.76
CA ILE A 117 21.43 2.21 -20.94
C ILE A 117 22.24 0.95 -20.62
N VAL A 118 22.73 0.81 -19.39
CA VAL A 118 23.66 -0.28 -19.02
C VAL A 118 23.29 -0.95 -17.70
N GLU A 119 23.13 -2.27 -17.72
CA GLU A 119 23.01 -3.12 -16.52
C GLU A 119 24.42 -3.48 -16.03
N GLU A 120 25.02 -2.62 -15.21
CA GLU A 120 26.39 -2.79 -14.70
C GLU A 120 26.41 -2.81 -13.16
N PRO A 121 27.49 -3.31 -12.53
CA PRO A 121 27.65 -3.26 -11.09
C PRO A 121 27.45 -1.83 -10.56
N ALA A 122 26.66 -1.67 -9.49
CA ALA A 122 26.30 -0.36 -8.94
C ALA A 122 27.53 0.54 -8.66
N ALA A 123 28.66 -0.04 -8.26
CA ALA A 123 29.91 0.68 -8.04
C ALA A 123 30.45 1.35 -9.30
N LEU A 124 30.35 0.69 -10.47
CA LEU A 124 30.79 1.26 -11.74
C LEU A 124 29.91 2.45 -12.15
N LEU A 125 28.59 2.32 -11.98
CA LEU A 125 27.65 3.41 -12.27
C LEU A 125 27.93 4.66 -11.43
N ILE A 126 28.23 4.48 -10.13
CA ILE A 126 28.58 5.57 -9.23
C ILE A 126 29.90 6.23 -9.64
N VAL A 127 30.92 5.45 -10.01
CA VAL A 127 32.21 5.97 -10.47
C VAL A 127 32.04 6.76 -11.78
N VAL A 128 31.28 6.24 -12.74
CA VAL A 128 31.00 6.93 -14.01
C VAL A 128 30.27 8.25 -13.74
N ALA A 129 29.24 8.24 -12.90
CA ALA A 129 28.51 9.45 -12.50
C ALA A 129 29.43 10.49 -11.85
N ALA A 130 30.34 10.07 -10.96
CA ALA A 130 31.30 10.96 -10.34
C ALA A 130 32.29 11.56 -11.35
N VAL A 131 32.80 10.76 -12.29
CA VAL A 131 33.71 11.22 -13.36
C VAL A 131 33.00 12.24 -14.27
N VAL A 132 31.77 11.95 -14.67
CA VAL A 132 30.97 12.88 -15.50
C VAL A 132 30.67 14.17 -14.73
N GLY A 133 30.33 14.08 -13.44
CA GLY A 133 30.12 15.24 -12.57
C GLY A 133 31.37 16.13 -12.49
N ILE A 134 32.56 15.54 -12.29
CA ILE A 134 33.83 16.28 -12.28
C ILE A 134 34.12 16.90 -13.65
N ALA A 135 33.90 16.18 -14.74
CA ALA A 135 34.08 16.70 -16.09
C ALA A 135 33.14 17.88 -16.37
N ALA A 136 31.88 17.78 -15.96
CA ALA A 136 30.89 18.86 -16.08
C ALA A 136 31.28 20.09 -15.24
N MET A 137 31.77 19.90 -14.02
CA MET A 137 32.32 20.98 -13.18
C MET A 137 33.50 21.69 -13.87
N LEU A 138 34.44 20.93 -14.43
CA LEU A 138 35.59 21.49 -15.16
C LEU A 138 35.14 22.25 -16.41
N ALA A 139 34.19 21.70 -17.16
CA ALA A 139 33.58 22.35 -18.31
C ALA A 139 32.85 23.64 -17.92
N TYR A 140 32.05 23.61 -16.85
CA TYR A 140 31.35 24.77 -16.31
C TYR A 140 32.32 25.89 -15.90
N ARG A 141 33.47 25.55 -15.31
CA ARG A 141 34.50 26.52 -14.93
C ARG A 141 35.23 27.10 -16.16
N ARG A 142 35.58 26.26 -17.15
CA ARG A 142 36.46 26.66 -18.26
C ARG A 142 35.73 27.19 -19.50
N LEU A 143 34.52 26.72 -19.78
CA LEU A 143 33.78 27.00 -21.01
C LEU A 143 32.65 27.97 -20.72
N SER A 144 32.73 29.19 -21.28
CA SER A 144 31.66 30.18 -21.18
C SER A 144 30.34 29.68 -21.79
N VAL A 145 30.42 28.89 -22.87
CA VAL A 145 29.27 28.25 -23.52
C VAL A 145 28.43 27.43 -22.54
N MET A 146 29.05 26.73 -21.59
CA MET A 146 28.32 25.92 -20.61
C MET A 146 27.48 26.80 -19.67
N ARG A 147 28.04 27.93 -19.20
CA ARG A 147 27.33 28.89 -18.36
C ARG A 147 26.20 29.58 -19.14
N THR A 148 26.48 30.02 -20.36
CA THR A 148 25.45 30.58 -21.25
C THR A 148 24.32 29.60 -21.51
N PHE A 149 24.64 28.32 -21.75
CA PHE A 149 23.64 27.27 -21.95
C PHE A 149 22.72 27.12 -20.73
N LEU A 150 23.28 27.02 -19.52
CA LEU A 150 22.48 26.96 -18.29
C LEU A 150 21.66 28.23 -18.05
N SER A 151 22.19 29.41 -18.41
CA SER A 151 21.43 30.66 -18.31
C SER A 151 20.23 30.68 -19.27
N VAL A 152 20.39 30.16 -20.49
CA VAL A 152 19.29 30.04 -21.48
C VAL A 152 18.23 29.06 -20.99
N LEU A 153 18.61 28.00 -20.28
CA LEU A 153 17.68 27.05 -19.67
C LEU A 153 16.97 27.60 -18.43
N GLY A 154 17.24 28.84 -17.99
CA GLY A 154 16.60 29.46 -16.82
C GLY A 154 15.08 29.32 -16.73
N PRO A 155 14.31 29.43 -17.83
CA PRO A 155 12.85 29.20 -17.81
C PRO A 155 12.40 27.74 -17.68
N VAL A 156 13.29 26.76 -17.94
CA VAL A 156 12.94 25.33 -18.02
C VAL A 156 12.36 24.77 -16.71
N PRO A 157 12.87 25.09 -15.51
CA PRO A 157 12.25 24.60 -14.27
C PRO A 157 10.81 25.10 -14.08
N LEU A 158 10.51 26.33 -14.51
CA LEU A 158 9.15 26.87 -14.50
C LEU A 158 8.27 26.18 -15.54
N LEU A 159 8.83 25.85 -16.71
CA LEU A 159 8.14 25.06 -17.72
C LEU A 159 7.79 23.66 -17.18
N PHE A 160 8.69 22.98 -16.49
CA PHE A 160 8.41 21.68 -15.88
C PHE A 160 7.29 21.75 -14.85
N ALA A 161 7.31 22.73 -13.94
CA ALA A 161 6.23 22.93 -12.99
C ALA A 161 4.90 23.30 -13.69
N GLY A 162 4.97 24.11 -14.75
CA GLY A 162 3.79 24.46 -15.56
C GLY A 162 3.20 23.25 -16.28
N LEU A 163 4.02 22.40 -16.90
CA LEU A 163 3.57 21.16 -17.53
C LEU A 163 2.97 20.20 -16.51
N PHE A 164 3.63 20.03 -15.36
CA PHE A 164 3.13 19.23 -14.25
C PHE A 164 1.76 19.72 -13.75
N LEU A 165 1.60 21.01 -13.51
CA LEU A 165 0.35 21.56 -12.95
C LEU A 165 -0.77 21.74 -13.96
N LEU A 166 -0.47 22.00 -15.23
CA LEU A 166 -1.47 22.43 -16.23
C LEU A 166 -1.66 21.44 -17.39
N ALA A 167 -0.67 20.60 -17.68
CA ALA A 167 -0.66 19.70 -18.85
C ALA A 167 -0.54 18.21 -18.46
N SER A 168 -0.74 17.87 -17.19
CA SER A 168 -0.79 16.51 -16.69
C SER A 168 -2.16 16.20 -16.07
N PRO A 169 -2.48 14.92 -15.79
CA PRO A 169 -3.68 14.55 -15.02
C PRO A 169 -3.78 15.24 -13.65
N VAL A 170 -2.66 15.67 -13.06
CA VAL A 170 -2.60 16.40 -11.78
C VAL A 170 -3.35 17.75 -11.85
N SER A 171 -3.50 18.32 -13.04
CA SER A 171 -4.29 19.55 -13.25
C SER A 171 -5.74 19.42 -12.76
N LYS A 172 -6.32 18.22 -12.83
CA LYS A 172 -7.66 17.93 -12.30
C LYS A 172 -7.72 18.07 -10.79
N ILE A 173 -6.65 17.74 -10.08
CA ILE A 173 -6.55 17.87 -8.62
C ILE A 173 -6.27 19.33 -8.23
N ALA A 174 -5.35 19.98 -8.96
CA ALA A 174 -4.93 21.35 -8.67
C ALA A 174 -6.00 22.40 -9.02
N PHE A 175 -6.78 22.18 -10.08
CA PHE A 175 -7.69 23.19 -10.64
C PHE A 175 -9.11 22.68 -10.90
N GLY A 176 -9.37 21.37 -10.78
CA GLY A 176 -10.71 20.82 -10.92
C GLY A 176 -11.63 21.24 -9.78
N ASN A 177 -12.89 21.49 -10.11
CA ASN A 177 -13.95 21.64 -9.12
C ASN A 177 -14.90 20.45 -9.26
N ALA A 178 -15.17 19.75 -8.16
CA ALA A 178 -16.22 18.75 -8.13
C ALA A 178 -17.57 19.47 -8.03
N GLU A 179 -18.32 19.54 -9.13
CA GLU A 179 -19.75 19.87 -9.03
C GLU A 179 -20.47 18.66 -8.43
N VAL A 180 -21.26 18.90 -7.38
CA VAL A 180 -22.06 17.84 -6.77
C VAL A 180 -23.27 17.60 -7.67
N ALA A 181 -23.25 16.53 -8.46
CA ALA A 181 -24.44 16.09 -9.19
C ALA A 181 -25.44 15.46 -8.21
N THR A 182 -26.11 16.28 -7.40
CA THR A 182 -27.07 15.78 -6.40
C THR A 182 -28.29 15.20 -7.10
N ALA A 183 -28.61 13.94 -6.81
CA ALA A 183 -29.90 13.39 -7.14
C ALA A 183 -31.00 14.03 -6.28
N ALA A 184 -32.16 14.34 -6.86
CA ALA A 184 -33.33 14.82 -6.14
C ALA A 184 -34.08 13.67 -5.45
N VAL A 185 -33.39 12.91 -4.58
CA VAL A 185 -34.02 11.83 -3.80
C VAL A 185 -34.84 12.45 -2.65
N PRO A 186 -36.16 12.25 -2.58
CA PRO A 186 -36.98 12.82 -1.52
C PRO A 186 -36.57 12.29 -0.15
N LYS A 187 -36.51 13.11 0.90
CA LYS A 187 -36.30 12.61 2.27
C LYS A 187 -37.47 11.72 2.71
N SER A 188 -37.17 10.57 3.30
CA SER A 188 -38.14 9.68 3.93
C SER A 188 -37.51 9.04 5.16
N ALA A 189 -38.18 9.14 6.30
CA ALA A 189 -37.71 8.54 7.55
C ALA A 189 -37.82 7.00 7.55
N ASP A 190 -38.61 6.43 6.65
CA ASP A 190 -38.87 4.99 6.57
C ASP A 190 -37.79 4.21 5.80
N ARG A 191 -36.77 4.89 5.26
CA ARG A 191 -35.69 4.20 4.55
C ARG A 191 -34.77 3.45 5.52
N PRO A 192 -34.32 2.25 5.15
CA PRO A 192 -33.36 1.50 5.95
C PRO A 192 -32.01 2.23 5.98
N PRO A 193 -31.24 2.17 7.08
CA PRO A 193 -29.82 2.52 7.04
C PRO A 193 -29.06 1.59 6.08
N ILE A 194 -27.91 2.03 5.62
CA ILE A 194 -27.05 1.26 4.72
C ILE A 194 -25.68 1.13 5.37
N VAL A 195 -25.20 -0.10 5.52
CA VAL A 195 -23.82 -0.40 5.92
C VAL A 195 -23.13 -1.01 4.70
N PHE A 196 -22.10 -0.36 4.20
CA PHE A 196 -21.39 -0.77 3.00
C PHE A 196 -19.90 -0.90 3.29
N VAL A 197 -19.43 -2.14 3.31
CA VAL A 197 -18.03 -2.51 3.55
C VAL A 197 -17.40 -3.01 2.26
N VAL A 198 -16.28 -2.40 1.88
CA VAL A 198 -15.42 -2.82 0.76
C VAL A 198 -14.08 -3.26 1.33
N PHE A 199 -13.70 -4.52 1.09
CA PHE A 199 -12.39 -5.08 1.41
C PHE A 199 -11.46 -5.01 0.20
N ASP A 200 -10.16 -5.05 0.46
CA ASP A 200 -9.11 -5.06 -0.56
C ASP A 200 -8.47 -6.45 -0.68
N GLU A 201 -8.10 -6.89 -1.89
CA GLU A 201 -7.36 -8.12 -2.18
C GLU A 201 -7.97 -9.40 -1.57
N LEU A 202 -9.29 -9.54 -1.53
CA LEU A 202 -9.97 -10.71 -0.94
C LEU A 202 -10.65 -11.59 -2.01
N PRO A 203 -9.97 -12.66 -2.49
CA PRO A 203 -10.56 -13.59 -3.45
C PRO A 203 -11.57 -14.50 -2.76
N ILE A 204 -12.64 -14.89 -3.47
CA ILE A 204 -13.68 -15.76 -2.89
C ILE A 204 -13.13 -17.13 -2.49
N SER A 205 -12.11 -17.63 -3.19
CA SER A 205 -11.47 -18.92 -2.91
C SER A 205 -10.85 -18.99 -1.51
N SER A 206 -10.44 -17.85 -0.92
CA SER A 206 -9.92 -17.78 0.44
C SER A 206 -10.97 -18.07 1.53
N LEU A 207 -12.26 -17.91 1.22
CA LEU A 207 -13.37 -18.05 2.17
C LEU A 207 -14.13 -19.38 2.06
N MET A 208 -13.92 -20.13 0.98
CA MET A 208 -14.76 -21.29 0.65
C MET A 208 -14.42 -22.54 1.45
N HIS A 209 -15.44 -23.35 1.74
CA HIS A 209 -15.31 -24.70 2.32
C HIS A 209 -15.25 -25.80 1.25
N GLU A 210 -14.70 -26.99 1.57
CA GLU A 210 -14.55 -28.14 0.64
C GLU A 210 -15.87 -28.55 -0.04
N ARG A 211 -16.99 -28.48 0.68
CA ARG A 211 -18.31 -28.89 0.17
C ARG A 211 -19.06 -27.74 -0.53
N GLY A 212 -18.38 -26.64 -0.83
CA GLY A 212 -19.01 -25.37 -1.16
C GLY A 212 -19.52 -24.63 0.08
N GLY A 213 -19.95 -23.38 -0.08
CA GLY A 213 -20.27 -22.53 1.07
C GLY A 213 -19.06 -21.79 1.62
N ILE A 214 -19.30 -20.97 2.65
CA ILE A 214 -18.25 -20.30 3.43
C ILE A 214 -17.75 -21.26 4.52
N ASP A 215 -16.43 -21.32 4.75
CA ASP A 215 -15.83 -22.08 5.84
C ASP A 215 -16.17 -21.44 7.19
N ALA A 216 -17.20 -21.97 7.84
CA ALA A 216 -17.70 -21.46 9.13
C ALA A 216 -16.78 -21.78 10.31
N ASP A 217 -15.89 -22.76 10.20
CA ASP A 217 -14.93 -23.09 11.25
C ASP A 217 -13.79 -22.07 11.28
N ARG A 218 -13.37 -21.59 10.10
CA ARG A 218 -12.33 -20.57 9.96
C ARG A 218 -12.87 -19.14 9.98
N TYR A 219 -14.04 -18.91 9.38
CA TYR A 219 -14.64 -17.59 9.15
C TYR A 219 -16.11 -17.54 9.65
N PRO A 220 -16.32 -17.67 10.98
CA PRO A 220 -17.66 -17.74 11.56
C PRO A 220 -18.51 -16.49 11.30
N ASN A 221 -17.91 -15.31 11.16
CA ASN A 221 -18.66 -14.06 10.96
C ASN A 221 -19.07 -13.89 9.48
N PHE A 222 -18.21 -14.24 8.53
CA PHE A 222 -18.62 -14.36 7.13
C PHE A 222 -19.72 -15.42 6.96
N ALA A 223 -19.61 -16.56 7.64
CA ALA A 223 -20.64 -17.59 7.63
C ALA A 223 -21.96 -17.12 8.27
N ARG A 224 -21.91 -16.36 9.36
CA ARG A 224 -23.09 -15.70 9.95
C ARG A 224 -23.77 -14.80 8.93
N LEU A 225 -23.01 -13.93 8.25
CA LEU A 225 -23.57 -13.05 7.23
C LEU A 225 -24.20 -13.85 6.10
N ALA A 226 -23.50 -14.86 5.57
CA ALA A 226 -24.01 -15.75 4.53
C ALA A 226 -25.35 -16.41 4.93
N GLY A 227 -25.50 -16.78 6.21
CA GLY A 227 -26.73 -17.35 6.77
C GLY A 227 -27.89 -16.37 6.93
N ASP A 228 -27.62 -15.06 6.91
CA ASP A 228 -28.61 -13.98 7.08
C ASP A 228 -28.80 -13.12 5.82
N SER A 229 -28.02 -13.35 4.76
CA SER A 229 -27.97 -12.50 3.56
C SER A 229 -28.08 -13.28 2.25
N THR A 230 -28.19 -12.57 1.14
CA THR A 230 -27.97 -13.17 -0.19
C THR A 230 -26.47 -13.16 -0.50
N TRP A 231 -25.86 -14.33 -0.67
CA TRP A 231 -24.47 -14.50 -1.11
C TRP A 231 -24.42 -14.79 -2.61
N PHE A 232 -23.71 -13.94 -3.35
CA PHE A 232 -23.50 -14.10 -4.80
C PHE A 232 -22.16 -14.81 -5.00
N GLN A 233 -22.20 -16.12 -5.22
CA GLN A 233 -21.02 -16.98 -5.23
C GLN A 233 -20.10 -16.74 -6.44
N ASN A 234 -20.67 -16.25 -7.54
CA ASN A 234 -19.96 -16.00 -8.79
C ASN A 234 -19.84 -14.50 -9.10
N ALA A 235 -19.81 -13.64 -8.07
CA ALA A 235 -19.61 -12.22 -8.24
C ALA A 235 -18.19 -11.91 -8.77
N THR A 236 -18.07 -10.99 -9.72
CA THR A 236 -16.78 -10.57 -10.27
C THR A 236 -16.54 -9.07 -10.17
N THR A 237 -15.29 -8.67 -9.96
CA THR A 237 -14.88 -7.28 -10.16
C THR A 237 -14.71 -6.96 -11.64
N VAL A 238 -14.83 -5.67 -11.97
CA VAL A 238 -14.57 -5.14 -13.31
C VAL A 238 -13.17 -4.55 -13.46
N HIS A 239 -12.37 -4.46 -12.39
CA HIS A 239 -11.02 -3.91 -12.46
C HIS A 239 -10.08 -4.55 -11.42
N GLU A 240 -8.80 -4.65 -11.77
CA GLU A 240 -7.74 -5.33 -11.01
C GLU A 240 -7.06 -4.48 -9.91
N HIS A 241 -7.48 -3.23 -9.76
CA HIS A 241 -6.89 -2.24 -8.85
C HIS A 241 -7.96 -1.40 -8.17
N SER A 242 -7.80 -1.16 -6.87
CA SER A 242 -8.74 -0.42 -6.01
C SER A 242 -9.08 0.98 -6.50
N THR A 243 -8.12 1.68 -7.12
CA THR A 243 -8.26 3.06 -7.61
C THR A 243 -9.26 3.21 -8.75
N GLU A 244 -9.66 2.11 -9.38
CA GLU A 244 -10.67 2.08 -10.44
C GLU A 244 -11.82 1.12 -10.09
N ALA A 245 -11.53 0.02 -9.39
CA ALA A 245 -12.53 -0.93 -8.92
C ALA A 245 -13.54 -0.28 -7.95
N VAL A 246 -13.07 0.50 -6.96
CA VAL A 246 -13.95 1.16 -5.99
C VAL A 246 -14.80 2.26 -6.64
N PRO A 247 -14.28 3.16 -7.50
CA PRO A 247 -15.13 4.04 -8.29
C PRO A 247 -16.15 3.29 -9.16
N SER A 248 -15.78 2.17 -9.78
CA SER A 248 -16.72 1.37 -10.58
C SER A 248 -17.83 0.79 -9.71
N ILE A 249 -17.52 0.23 -8.54
CA ILE A 249 -18.50 -0.22 -7.53
C ILE A 249 -19.46 0.91 -7.19
N LEU A 250 -18.94 2.10 -6.86
CA LEU A 250 -19.73 3.21 -6.32
C LEU A 250 -20.44 4.06 -7.38
N THR A 251 -20.12 3.88 -8.65
CA THR A 251 -20.81 4.57 -9.76
C THR A 251 -21.75 3.65 -10.54
N GLY A 252 -21.51 2.33 -10.48
CA GLY A 252 -22.18 1.33 -11.31
C GLY A 252 -21.76 1.37 -12.78
N ASN A 253 -20.57 1.89 -13.08
CA ASN A 253 -20.05 2.00 -14.44
C ASN A 253 -18.73 1.27 -14.61
N TYR A 254 -18.47 0.83 -15.83
CA TYR A 254 -17.13 0.38 -16.20
C TYR A 254 -16.11 1.51 -16.02
N PRO A 255 -14.85 1.17 -15.70
CA PRO A 255 -13.81 2.18 -15.53
C PRO A 255 -13.51 2.85 -16.88
N GLU A 256 -13.19 4.15 -16.83
CA GLU A 256 -12.86 4.95 -18.00
C GLU A 256 -11.42 5.45 -17.90
N ASP A 257 -10.67 5.34 -19.00
CA ASP A 257 -9.27 5.76 -19.06
C ASP A 257 -9.08 7.23 -18.65
N GLY A 258 -8.07 7.46 -17.80
CA GLY A 258 -7.68 8.79 -17.35
C GLY A 258 -8.61 9.44 -16.32
N ARG A 259 -9.60 8.72 -15.79
CA ARG A 259 -10.35 9.15 -14.60
C ARG A 259 -9.58 8.85 -13.31
N LEU A 260 -9.61 9.81 -12.39
CA LEU A 260 -8.98 9.69 -11.07
C LEU A 260 -10.01 9.25 -10.02
N PRO A 261 -9.60 8.56 -8.94
CA PRO A 261 -10.47 8.11 -7.83
C PRO A 261 -10.98 9.24 -6.92
N PHE A 262 -11.38 10.38 -7.50
CA PHE A 262 -11.83 11.58 -6.80
C PHE A 262 -13.21 12.02 -7.30
N ALA A 263 -14.00 12.65 -6.43
CA ALA A 263 -15.39 13.05 -6.68
C ALA A 263 -15.58 13.92 -7.95
N ALA A 264 -14.57 14.67 -8.38
CA ALA A 264 -14.62 15.52 -9.56
C ALA A 264 -14.72 14.73 -10.87
N ASP A 265 -14.06 13.57 -10.95
CA ASP A 265 -14.08 12.67 -12.11
C ASP A 265 -15.24 11.66 -12.02
N HIS A 266 -15.79 11.46 -10.82
CA HIS A 266 -16.96 10.61 -10.57
C HIS A 266 -18.08 11.40 -9.86
N PRO A 267 -18.61 12.49 -10.45
CA PRO A 267 -19.60 13.35 -9.79
C PRO A 267 -20.96 12.67 -9.59
N LYS A 268 -21.22 11.59 -10.33
CA LYS A 268 -22.41 10.74 -10.26
C LYS A 268 -22.04 9.41 -9.64
N ASN A 269 -22.19 9.30 -8.33
CA ASN A 269 -21.83 8.13 -7.55
C ASN A 269 -22.86 7.91 -6.41
N LEU A 270 -22.70 6.85 -5.63
CA LEU A 270 -23.60 6.51 -4.53
C LEU A 270 -23.77 7.64 -3.52
N PHE A 271 -22.70 8.37 -3.19
CA PHE A 271 -22.78 9.49 -2.23
C PHE A 271 -23.62 10.63 -2.80
N THR A 272 -23.42 10.99 -4.07
CA THR A 272 -24.20 12.07 -4.70
C THR A 272 -25.62 11.65 -5.05
N LEU A 273 -25.88 10.35 -5.23
CA LEU A 273 -27.22 9.77 -5.30
C LEU A 273 -27.98 9.95 -3.98
N LEU A 274 -27.32 9.79 -2.84
CA LEU A 274 -27.94 9.80 -1.52
C LEU A 274 -27.86 11.15 -0.78
N ALA A 275 -27.15 12.14 -1.33
CA ALA A 275 -26.82 13.44 -0.74
C ALA A 275 -27.99 14.20 -0.07
N GLY A 276 -29.20 14.01 -0.60
CA GLY A 276 -30.41 14.66 -0.09
C GLY A 276 -31.23 13.83 0.89
N ALA A 277 -30.96 12.52 1.01
CA ALA A 277 -31.83 11.55 1.66
C ALA A 277 -31.20 10.83 2.86
N TYR A 278 -29.87 10.80 2.94
CA TYR A 278 -29.11 10.10 3.98
C TYR A 278 -28.12 11.05 4.68
N ASP A 279 -27.87 10.79 5.96
CA ASP A 279 -26.68 11.28 6.65
C ASP A 279 -25.48 10.33 6.31
N PHE A 280 -24.23 10.78 6.47
CA PHE A 280 -23.04 10.08 5.93
C PHE A 280 -21.94 9.90 6.97
N GLU A 281 -21.51 8.65 7.17
CA GLU A 281 -20.29 8.28 7.89
C GLU A 281 -19.40 7.50 6.91
N VAL A 282 -18.37 8.18 6.37
CA VAL A 282 -17.64 7.70 5.18
C VAL A 282 -16.13 7.64 5.44
N PHE A 283 -15.60 6.43 5.34
CA PHE A 283 -14.20 6.10 5.53
C PHE A 283 -13.63 5.58 4.21
N GLU A 284 -12.83 6.39 3.52
CA GLU A 284 -12.20 6.01 2.25
C GLU A 284 -10.68 5.87 2.40
N SER A 285 -10.14 4.68 2.12
CA SER A 285 -8.70 4.43 2.17
C SER A 285 -7.98 4.81 0.87
N ALA A 286 -8.42 4.27 -0.28
CA ALA A 286 -7.78 4.51 -1.57
C ALA A 286 -8.43 5.61 -2.44
N THR A 287 -9.62 6.09 -2.05
CA THR A 287 -10.46 6.97 -2.89
C THR A 287 -10.89 8.24 -2.17
N ARG A 288 -11.43 9.20 -2.92
CA ARG A 288 -12.00 10.47 -2.42
C ARG A 288 -13.27 10.81 -3.20
N LEU A 289 -14.19 9.86 -3.27
CA LEU A 289 -15.41 9.91 -4.08
C LEU A 289 -16.55 10.63 -3.38
N CYS A 290 -16.56 10.69 -2.04
CA CYS A 290 -17.52 11.54 -1.34
C CYS A 290 -17.09 13.01 -1.39
N PRO A 291 -17.89 13.93 -1.96
CA PRO A 291 -17.58 15.35 -1.97
C PRO A 291 -17.40 15.91 -0.56
N THR A 292 -16.47 16.85 -0.38
CA THR A 292 -16.17 17.48 0.92
C THR A 292 -17.35 18.24 1.52
N SER A 293 -18.33 18.64 0.71
CA SER A 293 -19.58 19.24 1.18
C SER A 293 -20.53 18.25 1.86
N LEU A 294 -20.41 16.96 1.55
CA LEU A 294 -21.19 15.87 2.17
C LEU A 294 -20.39 15.18 3.28
N CYS A 295 -19.10 14.97 3.05
CA CYS A 295 -18.18 14.33 3.98
C CYS A 295 -17.04 15.29 4.36
N PRO A 296 -17.26 16.27 5.26
CA PRO A 296 -16.21 17.18 5.70
C PRO A 296 -15.11 16.42 6.43
N ARG A 297 -13.85 16.73 6.12
CA ARG A 297 -12.68 16.06 6.70
C ARG A 297 -11.80 17.03 7.44
N ASN A 298 -11.22 16.57 8.54
CA ASN A 298 -10.12 17.28 9.18
C ASN A 298 -8.82 16.87 8.48
N GLU A 299 -8.34 17.69 7.54
CA GLU A 299 -7.15 17.39 6.73
C GLU A 299 -5.84 17.87 7.39
N GLY A 300 -5.93 18.49 8.57
CA GLY A 300 -4.77 18.88 9.37
C GLY A 300 -4.07 20.11 8.83
N SER A 301 -2.88 20.39 9.34
CA SER A 301 -2.10 21.53 8.85
C SER A 301 -1.41 21.21 7.51
N LEU A 302 -1.22 22.23 6.67
CA LEU A 302 -0.40 22.14 5.46
C LEU A 302 1.01 21.59 5.77
N LEU A 303 1.61 22.02 6.89
CA LEU A 303 2.95 21.60 7.30
C LEU A 303 3.03 20.10 7.58
N SER A 304 2.05 19.55 8.31
CA SER A 304 1.97 18.11 8.56
C SER A 304 1.82 17.34 7.25
N ARG A 305 0.91 17.75 6.36
CA ARG A 305 0.73 17.07 5.06
C ARG A 305 1.99 17.12 4.19
N MET A 306 2.67 18.27 4.13
CA MET A 306 3.93 18.43 3.39
C MET A 306 5.06 17.55 3.94
N ARG A 307 5.18 17.43 5.26
CA ARG A 307 6.20 16.57 5.89
C ARG A 307 6.03 15.12 5.46
N TRP A 308 4.79 14.61 5.45
CA TRP A 308 4.50 13.24 5.03
C TRP A 308 4.71 13.02 3.54
N LEU A 309 4.25 13.97 2.71
CA LEU A 309 4.45 13.94 1.27
C LEU A 309 5.95 13.85 0.94
N ASN A 310 6.78 14.69 1.57
CA ASN A 310 8.23 14.67 1.36
C ASN A 310 8.90 13.39 1.85
N SER A 311 8.43 12.80 2.96
CA SER A 311 8.99 11.53 3.47
C SER A 311 8.88 10.42 2.42
N ASP A 312 7.70 10.25 1.84
CA ASP A 312 7.47 9.15 0.90
C ASP A 312 8.03 9.43 -0.49
N LEU A 313 7.96 10.69 -0.95
CA LEU A 313 8.61 11.08 -2.20
C LEU A 313 10.13 10.94 -2.14
N SER A 314 10.74 11.07 -0.97
CA SER A 314 12.17 10.81 -0.82
C SER A 314 12.52 9.35 -1.13
N ILE A 315 11.67 8.40 -0.69
CA ILE A 315 11.86 6.97 -0.95
C ILE A 315 11.58 6.65 -2.42
N VAL A 316 10.51 7.22 -3.00
CA VAL A 316 10.22 7.11 -4.44
C VAL A 316 11.40 7.63 -5.27
N TYR A 317 11.92 8.81 -4.94
CA TYR A 317 13.06 9.39 -5.65
C TYR A 317 14.33 8.54 -5.49
N LEU A 318 14.56 7.90 -4.33
CA LEU A 318 15.68 6.98 -4.16
C LEU A 318 15.54 5.74 -5.07
N HIS A 319 14.34 5.20 -5.28
CA HIS A 319 14.12 4.13 -6.26
C HIS A 319 14.37 4.58 -7.71
N VAL A 320 14.00 5.82 -8.04
CA VAL A 320 14.32 6.42 -9.35
C VAL A 320 15.84 6.55 -9.52
N LEU A 321 16.52 7.08 -8.50
CA LEU A 321 17.93 7.45 -8.55
C LEU A 321 18.90 6.27 -8.43
N LEU A 322 18.69 5.36 -7.47
CA LEU A 322 19.67 4.33 -7.12
C LEU A 322 19.67 3.17 -8.12
N PRO A 323 20.83 2.59 -8.45
CA PRO A 323 20.91 1.30 -9.15
C PRO A 323 20.16 0.19 -8.40
N GLU A 324 19.68 -0.82 -9.13
CA GLU A 324 18.85 -1.90 -8.57
C GLU A 324 19.49 -2.60 -7.35
N ALA A 325 20.80 -2.86 -7.41
CA ALA A 325 21.52 -3.51 -6.32
C ALA A 325 21.55 -2.72 -5.01
N LEU A 326 21.32 -1.39 -5.04
CA LEU A 326 21.21 -0.54 -3.86
C LEU A 326 19.75 -0.23 -3.51
N ALA A 327 18.86 -0.20 -4.50
CA ALA A 327 17.43 0.00 -4.29
C ALA A 327 16.74 -1.21 -3.64
N LYS A 328 17.30 -2.42 -3.76
CA LYS A 328 16.74 -3.65 -3.17
C LYS A 328 16.53 -3.61 -1.65
N ASP A 329 17.32 -2.79 -0.94
CA ASP A 329 17.27 -2.67 0.52
C ASP A 329 16.37 -1.50 0.96
N LEU A 330 15.82 -0.74 0.01
CA LEU A 330 14.83 0.29 0.29
C LEU A 330 13.44 -0.34 0.50
N PRO A 331 12.56 0.32 1.28
CA PRO A 331 11.18 -0.09 1.36
C PRO A 331 10.50 -0.19 -0.02
N PRO A 332 9.67 -1.20 -0.26
CA PRO A 332 9.01 -1.38 -1.55
C PRO A 332 8.01 -0.24 -1.83
N VAL A 333 8.02 0.31 -3.04
CA VAL A 333 7.13 1.41 -3.46
C VAL A 333 6.00 0.99 -4.39
N THR A 334 6.00 -0.27 -4.83
CA THR A 334 4.98 -0.84 -5.73
C THR A 334 3.82 -1.49 -4.97
N GLN A 335 3.97 -1.73 -3.67
CA GLN A 335 2.97 -2.46 -2.88
C GLN A 335 1.87 -1.55 -2.35
N THR A 336 2.20 -0.33 -1.93
CA THR A 336 1.23 0.65 -1.41
C THR A 336 1.38 2.00 -2.13
N TRP A 337 0.41 2.90 -1.93
CA TRP A 337 0.46 4.27 -2.46
C TRP A 337 0.97 5.30 -1.43
N MET A 338 1.18 4.89 -0.17
CA MET A 338 1.63 5.74 0.91
C MET A 338 2.39 4.98 2.01
N ASN A 339 3.11 5.74 2.84
CA ASN A 339 3.84 5.28 4.03
C ASN A 339 4.98 4.29 3.74
N PHE A 340 5.77 4.53 2.70
CA PHE A 340 6.90 3.69 2.34
C PHE A 340 7.95 3.62 3.47
N GLY A 341 8.08 4.68 4.27
CA GLY A 341 9.09 4.75 5.33
C GLY A 341 8.79 3.95 6.60
N GLY A 342 7.63 3.28 6.70
CA GLY A 342 7.26 2.48 7.87
C GLY A 342 7.41 3.25 9.19
N GLY A 343 6.82 4.45 9.26
CA GLY A 343 7.06 5.49 10.29
C GLY A 343 6.64 5.17 11.73
N GLY A 344 6.97 3.99 12.24
CA GLY A 344 7.04 3.70 13.66
C GLY A 344 8.24 2.79 13.89
N GLN A 345 9.31 3.31 14.51
CA GLN A 345 10.31 2.58 15.33
C GLN A 345 11.65 3.33 15.50
N THR A 346 11.66 4.65 15.67
CA THR A 346 12.87 5.35 16.15
C THR A 346 12.60 6.44 17.18
N GLU A 347 11.54 6.30 17.98
CA GLU A 347 11.33 7.17 19.14
C GLU A 347 11.22 6.32 20.41
N GLY A 348 12.08 6.63 21.39
CA GLY A 348 12.32 5.83 22.58
C GLY A 348 11.12 5.71 23.53
N LYS A 349 11.23 4.76 24.48
CA LYS A 349 10.21 4.37 25.47
C LYS A 349 9.49 5.56 26.16
N GLU A 350 10.17 6.67 26.41
CA GLU A 350 9.58 7.85 27.09
C GLU A 350 8.65 8.70 26.20
N ALA A 351 8.78 8.62 24.88
CA ALA A 351 7.86 9.29 23.94
C ALA A 351 6.56 8.48 23.78
N ARG A 352 6.64 7.14 23.82
CA ARG A 352 5.49 6.23 23.74
C ARG A 352 4.49 6.39 24.88
N GLU A 353 4.96 6.45 26.13
CA GLU A 353 4.08 6.64 27.30
C GLU A 353 3.45 8.04 27.37
N ARG A 354 3.98 9.01 26.62
CA ARG A 354 3.39 10.35 26.47
C ARG A 354 2.37 10.37 25.32
N PHE A 355 2.71 9.68 24.23
CA PHE A 355 1.86 9.50 23.05
C PHE A 355 0.58 8.71 23.37
N GLU A 356 0.66 7.65 24.16
CA GLU A 356 -0.52 6.85 24.58
C GLU A 356 -1.46 7.61 25.54
N ARG A 357 -0.95 8.59 26.30
CA ARG A 357 -1.77 9.44 27.19
C ARG A 357 -2.49 10.58 26.47
N ASP A 358 -1.98 11.01 25.31
CA ASP A 358 -2.57 12.12 24.54
C ASP A 358 -3.60 11.64 23.48
N ILE A 359 -3.85 10.33 23.38
CA ILE A 359 -4.80 9.69 22.45
C ILE A 359 -6.27 10.14 22.68
N ASP A 360 -6.61 10.62 23.87
CA ASP A 360 -7.98 11.05 24.18
C ASP A 360 -8.36 12.43 23.61
N VAL A 361 -7.42 13.18 22.99
CA VAL A 361 -7.65 14.61 22.63
C VAL A 361 -7.30 14.96 21.17
N LEU A 362 -6.68 14.08 20.38
CA LEU A 362 -6.19 14.41 19.02
C LEU A 362 -6.64 13.41 17.94
N VAL A 363 -7.93 13.11 17.94
CA VAL A 363 -8.62 12.27 16.94
C VAL A 363 -8.69 13.01 15.60
N GLY A 364 -7.90 12.58 14.60
CA GLY A 364 -8.07 13.08 13.23
C GLY A 364 -6.95 12.79 12.22
N HIS A 365 -5.72 12.48 12.65
CA HIS A 365 -4.59 12.39 11.70
C HIS A 365 -3.81 11.08 11.64
N GLU A 366 -4.00 10.16 12.59
CA GLU A 366 -3.25 8.90 12.62
C GLU A 366 -4.05 7.67 12.21
N LEU A 367 -5.37 7.83 12.02
CA LEU A 367 -6.28 6.79 11.52
C LEU A 367 -5.99 6.33 10.07
N SER A 368 -5.01 6.92 9.38
CA SER A 368 -4.57 6.48 8.04
C SER A 368 -3.34 5.56 8.06
N LYS A 369 -2.70 5.36 9.22
CA LYS A 369 -1.44 4.60 9.33
C LYS A 369 -1.66 3.13 9.70
N ASP A 370 -2.75 2.83 10.39
CA ASP A 370 -3.09 1.49 10.84
C ASP A 370 -4.50 1.13 10.37
N GLN A 371 -4.59 0.17 9.45
CA GLN A 371 -5.86 -0.25 8.83
C GLN A 371 -6.81 -0.86 9.85
N LYS A 372 -6.28 -1.46 10.93
CA LYS A 372 -7.09 -1.93 12.06
C LYS A 372 -7.76 -0.74 12.75
N LEU A 373 -6.98 0.28 13.16
CA LEU A 373 -7.54 1.46 13.81
C LEU A 373 -8.54 2.20 12.91
N HIS A 374 -8.31 2.21 11.59
CA HIS A 374 -9.24 2.77 10.62
C HIS A 374 -10.60 2.08 10.66
N PHE A 375 -10.60 0.75 10.67
CA PHE A 375 -11.83 -0.06 10.76
C PHE A 375 -12.50 0.05 12.13
N GLU A 376 -11.72 0.00 13.22
CA GLU A 376 -12.24 0.18 14.58
C GLU A 376 -12.90 1.56 14.78
N ALA A 377 -12.31 2.61 14.21
CA ALA A 377 -12.90 3.94 14.23
C ALA A 377 -14.24 3.99 13.47
N PHE A 378 -14.32 3.33 12.30
CA PHE A 378 -15.58 3.18 11.57
C PHE A 378 -16.63 2.42 12.41
N VAL A 379 -16.27 1.29 13.02
CA VAL A 379 -17.20 0.56 13.90
C VAL A 379 -17.66 1.46 15.05
N SER A 380 -16.75 2.23 15.66
CA SER A 380 -17.08 3.12 16.78
C SER A 380 -18.03 4.27 16.40
N SER A 381 -17.99 4.75 15.15
CA SER A 381 -18.83 5.87 14.68
C SER A 381 -20.29 5.46 14.48
N ILE A 382 -20.59 4.16 14.35
CA ILE A 382 -21.95 3.66 14.19
C ILE A 382 -22.73 3.89 15.49
N GLU A 383 -23.61 4.88 15.52
CA GLU A 383 -24.46 5.19 16.67
C GLU A 383 -25.94 4.77 16.46
N PRO A 384 -26.75 4.65 17.52
CA PRO A 384 -28.19 4.47 17.36
C PRO A 384 -28.84 5.67 16.68
N SER A 385 -29.24 5.51 15.41
CA SER A 385 -29.94 6.56 14.65
C SER A 385 -31.36 6.13 14.26
N ARG A 386 -32.29 7.08 14.21
CA ARG A 386 -33.64 6.91 13.63
C ARG A 386 -33.76 7.48 12.23
N LYS A 387 -32.72 8.13 11.72
CA LYS A 387 -32.67 8.66 10.37
C LYS A 387 -32.01 7.62 9.45
N PRO A 388 -32.27 7.68 8.13
CA PRO A 388 -31.48 6.95 7.16
C PRO A 388 -30.05 7.49 7.14
N GLU A 389 -29.08 6.60 7.22
CA GLU A 389 -27.65 6.90 7.25
C GLU A 389 -26.90 5.88 6.41
N LEU A 390 -25.87 6.35 5.69
CA LEU A 390 -24.93 5.53 4.94
C LEU A 390 -23.62 5.47 5.73
N ASP A 391 -23.36 4.31 6.33
CA ASP A 391 -22.08 3.95 6.91
C ASP A 391 -21.26 3.25 5.81
N PHE A 392 -20.25 3.92 5.26
CA PHE A 392 -19.39 3.37 4.23
C PHE A 392 -17.95 3.27 4.72
N VAL A 393 -17.32 2.12 4.49
CA VAL A 393 -15.89 1.93 4.69
C VAL A 393 -15.26 1.17 3.53
N HIS A 394 -14.17 1.71 2.99
CA HIS A 394 -13.20 0.96 2.19
C HIS A 394 -11.95 0.74 3.04
N VAL A 395 -11.65 -0.53 3.37
CA VAL A 395 -10.53 -0.93 4.23
C VAL A 395 -9.48 -1.68 3.41
N MET A 396 -8.20 -1.37 3.61
CA MET A 396 -7.08 -2.04 2.91
C MET A 396 -6.72 -3.39 3.54
N LEU A 397 -7.67 -4.09 4.14
CA LEU A 397 -7.46 -5.44 4.68
C LEU A 397 -8.23 -6.43 3.80
N PRO A 398 -7.70 -7.64 3.56
CA PRO A 398 -6.37 -8.14 3.90
C PRO A 398 -5.27 -7.78 2.85
N HIS A 399 -5.24 -6.55 2.32
CA HIS A 399 -4.21 -6.15 1.36
C HIS A 399 -2.81 -6.17 2.00
N SER A 400 -1.81 -6.58 1.21
CA SER A 400 -0.41 -6.66 1.65
C SER A 400 0.18 -5.32 2.15
N PRO A 401 1.22 -5.29 3.00
CA PRO A 401 1.94 -6.42 3.57
C PRO A 401 1.13 -7.15 4.64
N TRP A 402 1.08 -8.49 4.54
CA TRP A 402 0.37 -9.29 5.51
C TRP A 402 1.17 -9.43 6.80
N TRP A 403 0.79 -8.70 7.84
CA TRP A 403 1.58 -8.59 9.07
C TRP A 403 0.77 -8.67 10.37
N HIS A 404 -0.54 -8.92 10.30
CA HIS A 404 -1.41 -9.13 11.47
C HIS A 404 -1.64 -10.61 11.76
N LEU A 405 -1.58 -10.97 13.04
CA LEU A 405 -2.08 -12.23 13.57
C LEU A 405 -3.61 -12.15 13.74
N LEU A 406 -4.26 -13.28 14.04
CA LEU A 406 -5.70 -13.33 14.32
C LEU A 406 -6.15 -12.35 15.43
N SER A 407 -5.28 -12.13 16.43
CA SER A 407 -5.51 -11.16 17.51
C SER A 407 -5.48 -9.70 17.04
N GLY A 408 -5.10 -9.44 15.79
CA GLY A 408 -4.81 -8.11 15.26
C GLY A 408 -3.47 -7.52 15.72
N LYS A 409 -2.60 -8.32 16.38
CA LYS A 409 -1.24 -7.91 16.72
C LYS A 409 -0.33 -8.03 15.51
N ARG A 410 0.60 -7.08 15.36
CA ARG A 410 1.64 -7.16 14.34
C ARG A 410 2.66 -8.24 14.70
N TYR A 411 3.16 -8.97 13.71
CA TYR A 411 4.16 -10.02 13.97
C TYR A 411 5.50 -9.87 13.29
N SER A 412 5.61 -8.93 12.34
CA SER A 412 6.82 -8.66 11.58
C SER A 412 6.96 -7.17 11.31
N ASP A 413 8.22 -6.74 11.19
CA ASP A 413 8.59 -5.42 10.68
C ASP A 413 9.01 -5.45 9.22
N TYR A 414 9.07 -6.63 8.62
CA TYR A 414 9.34 -6.76 7.20
C TYR A 414 8.08 -6.37 6.40
N ALA A 415 8.05 -5.12 5.95
CA ALA A 415 6.94 -4.56 5.17
C ALA A 415 6.89 -5.05 3.71
N GLY A 416 7.74 -6.01 3.31
CA GLY A 416 7.75 -6.59 1.98
C GLY A 416 7.12 -7.98 1.92
N ILE A 417 7.01 -8.54 0.72
CA ILE A 417 6.61 -9.93 0.51
C ILE A 417 7.81 -10.69 -0.04
N ARG A 418 8.35 -11.65 0.73
CA ARG A 418 9.47 -12.50 0.27
C ARG A 418 9.05 -13.27 -0.98
N GLY A 419 9.93 -13.28 -1.97
CA GLY A 419 9.67 -13.93 -3.25
C GLY A 419 8.73 -13.17 -4.18
N VAL A 420 8.45 -11.88 -3.93
CA VAL A 420 7.74 -11.01 -4.88
C VAL A 420 8.67 -9.92 -5.39
N ARG A 421 8.66 -9.68 -6.70
CA ARG A 421 9.32 -8.55 -7.35
C ARG A 421 8.40 -7.98 -8.42
N ASP A 422 8.23 -6.66 -8.44
CA ASP A 422 7.35 -5.97 -9.40
C ASP A 422 5.93 -6.57 -9.44
N ASP A 423 5.43 -6.90 -8.25
CA ASP A 423 4.16 -7.58 -7.99
C ASP A 423 4.01 -8.97 -8.61
N ARG A 424 5.11 -9.58 -9.07
CA ARG A 424 5.18 -10.94 -9.59
C ARG A 424 5.80 -11.89 -8.58
N TRP A 425 5.16 -13.03 -8.35
CA TRP A 425 5.70 -14.14 -7.58
C TRP A 425 6.92 -14.73 -8.26
N SER A 426 7.90 -15.13 -7.46
CA SER A 426 8.97 -16.01 -7.91
C SER A 426 8.38 -17.36 -8.33
N LYS A 427 9.14 -18.11 -9.13
CA LYS A 427 8.77 -19.48 -9.51
C LYS A 427 8.96 -20.49 -8.36
N ASP A 428 9.56 -20.07 -7.26
CA ASP A 428 9.71 -20.90 -6.08
C ASP A 428 8.37 -20.94 -5.33
N GLU A 429 7.71 -22.08 -5.38
CA GLU A 429 6.38 -22.31 -4.80
C GLU A 429 6.32 -22.03 -3.29
N TRP A 430 7.44 -22.17 -2.57
CA TRP A 430 7.41 -21.99 -1.12
C TRP A 430 7.19 -20.55 -0.70
N PHE A 431 7.77 -19.58 -1.43
CA PHE A 431 7.48 -18.18 -1.16
C PHE A 431 6.00 -17.86 -1.38
N VAL A 432 5.39 -18.49 -2.39
CA VAL A 432 3.98 -18.32 -2.70
C VAL A 432 3.10 -18.94 -1.62
N GLN A 433 3.41 -20.16 -1.16
CA GLN A 433 2.72 -20.83 -0.06
C GLN A 433 2.82 -20.05 1.25
N GLN A 434 4.00 -19.52 1.60
CA GLN A 434 4.17 -18.64 2.76
C GLN A 434 3.44 -17.31 2.60
N GLY A 435 3.36 -16.77 1.39
CA GLY A 435 2.50 -15.63 1.07
C GLY A 435 1.04 -15.94 1.36
N PHE A 436 0.55 -17.06 0.83
CA PHE A 436 -0.83 -17.49 0.98
C PHE A 436 -1.19 -17.77 2.45
N GLN A 437 -0.28 -18.39 3.21
CA GLN A 437 -0.43 -18.58 4.65
C GLN A 437 -0.71 -17.26 5.37
N ARG A 438 0.13 -16.25 5.11
CA ARG A 438 0.03 -14.95 5.78
C ARG A 438 -1.24 -14.20 5.38
N HIS A 439 -1.63 -14.28 4.11
CA HIS A 439 -2.92 -13.78 3.64
C HIS A 439 -4.09 -14.41 4.41
N LEU A 440 -4.16 -15.74 4.51
CA LEU A 440 -5.25 -16.42 5.22
C LEU A 440 -5.27 -16.13 6.73
N VAL A 441 -4.11 -15.97 7.36
CA VAL A 441 -4.00 -15.54 8.77
C VAL A 441 -4.61 -14.13 8.93
N GLU A 442 -4.33 -13.21 8.00
CA GLU A 442 -4.93 -11.88 8.03
C GLU A 442 -6.41 -11.88 7.63
N THR A 443 -6.85 -12.75 6.72
CA THR A 443 -8.28 -12.96 6.43
C THR A 443 -9.05 -13.42 7.66
N ALA A 444 -8.46 -14.29 8.48
CA ALA A 444 -9.06 -14.71 9.76
C ALA A 444 -9.14 -13.55 10.77
N PHE A 445 -8.17 -12.61 10.75
CA PHE A 445 -8.28 -11.36 11.49
C PHE A 445 -9.41 -10.46 10.94
N VAL A 446 -9.57 -10.36 9.62
CA VAL A 446 -10.69 -9.63 8.99
C VAL A 446 -12.05 -10.20 9.41
N ASP A 447 -12.19 -11.53 9.49
CA ASP A 447 -13.43 -12.14 10.01
C ASP A 447 -13.71 -11.72 11.46
N ARG A 448 -12.68 -11.61 12.31
CA ARG A 448 -12.82 -11.11 13.69
C ARG A 448 -13.31 -9.66 13.71
N LEU A 449 -12.78 -8.79 12.85
CA LEU A 449 -13.23 -7.40 12.72
C LEU A 449 -14.69 -7.32 12.26
N LEU A 450 -15.13 -8.20 11.37
CA LEU A 450 -16.54 -8.30 11.00
C LEU A 450 -17.43 -8.70 12.18
N GLY A 451 -16.93 -9.57 13.07
CA GLY A 451 -17.60 -9.87 14.33
C GLY A 451 -17.85 -8.61 15.17
N GLU A 452 -16.84 -7.76 15.35
CA GLU A 452 -16.97 -6.49 16.08
C GLU A 452 -17.98 -5.55 15.42
N LEU A 453 -17.98 -5.46 14.08
CA LEU A 453 -18.98 -4.70 13.33
C LEU A 453 -20.39 -5.22 13.58
N PHE A 454 -20.61 -6.53 13.51
CA PHE A 454 -21.94 -7.12 13.73
C PHE A 454 -22.41 -6.96 15.17
N GLU A 455 -21.53 -7.15 16.15
CA GLU A 455 -21.83 -6.87 17.56
C GLU A 455 -22.25 -5.41 17.77
N ARG A 456 -21.56 -4.47 17.13
CA ARG A 456 -21.93 -3.04 17.19
C ARG A 456 -23.28 -2.77 16.52
N LEU A 457 -23.53 -3.37 15.37
CA LEU A 457 -24.81 -3.24 14.66
C LEU A 457 -25.96 -3.87 15.46
N ASP A 458 -25.73 -4.97 16.17
CA ASP A 458 -26.72 -5.58 17.07
C ASP A 458 -26.99 -4.67 18.27
N ALA A 459 -25.94 -4.17 18.93
CA ALA A 459 -26.04 -3.29 20.10
C ALA A 459 -26.76 -1.96 19.80
N THR A 460 -26.63 -1.46 18.57
CA THR A 460 -27.31 -0.25 18.09
C THR A 460 -28.70 -0.54 17.48
N GLY A 461 -29.10 -1.81 17.40
CA GLY A 461 -30.36 -2.24 16.80
C GLY A 461 -30.43 -2.00 15.28
N ARG A 462 -29.28 -1.90 14.60
CA ARG A 462 -29.15 -1.61 13.17
C ARG A 462 -29.04 -2.87 12.31
N TYR A 463 -28.45 -3.96 12.79
CA TYR A 463 -28.20 -5.17 11.99
C TYR A 463 -29.44 -5.68 11.24
N ASP A 464 -30.59 -5.71 11.92
CA ASP A 464 -31.84 -6.21 11.34
C ASP A 464 -32.53 -5.26 10.38
N ARG A 465 -32.38 -3.95 10.57
CA ARG A 465 -33.09 -2.92 9.80
C ARG A 465 -32.25 -2.32 8.67
N SER A 466 -30.95 -2.59 8.66
CA SER A 466 -30.05 -2.07 7.63
C SER A 466 -30.05 -2.94 6.38
N VAL A 467 -29.79 -2.30 5.25
CA VAL A 467 -29.14 -2.98 4.13
C VAL A 467 -27.68 -3.15 4.50
N ILE A 468 -27.13 -4.36 4.38
CA ILE A 468 -25.69 -4.60 4.56
C ILE A 468 -25.12 -5.08 3.23
N VAL A 469 -24.16 -4.35 2.67
CA VAL A 469 -23.39 -4.75 1.49
C VAL A 469 -21.96 -5.01 1.94
N LEU A 470 -21.47 -6.22 1.69
CA LEU A 470 -20.08 -6.59 1.89
C LEU A 470 -19.54 -7.08 0.55
N VAL A 471 -18.47 -6.47 0.06
CA VAL A 471 -17.80 -6.84 -1.19
C VAL A 471 -16.29 -6.72 -1.07
N ALA A 472 -15.53 -7.43 -1.90
CA ALA A 472 -14.13 -7.09 -2.15
C ALA A 472 -13.98 -6.33 -3.48
N ASP A 473 -13.11 -5.33 -3.52
CA ASP A 473 -12.87 -4.55 -4.74
C ASP A 473 -12.23 -5.39 -5.86
N HIS A 474 -11.29 -6.27 -5.52
CA HIS A 474 -10.70 -7.29 -6.34
C HIS A 474 -10.09 -8.40 -5.46
N GLY A 475 -9.70 -9.51 -6.07
CA GLY A 475 -8.97 -10.58 -5.42
C GLY A 475 -7.45 -10.42 -5.50
N VAL A 476 -6.75 -11.50 -5.20
CA VAL A 476 -5.28 -11.59 -5.25
C VAL A 476 -4.87 -13.03 -5.59
N SER A 477 -3.83 -13.19 -6.42
CA SER A 477 -3.38 -14.52 -6.87
C SER A 477 -2.16 -15.04 -6.13
N PHE A 478 -2.11 -16.36 -5.98
CA PHE A 478 -1.01 -17.13 -5.37
C PHE A 478 -0.48 -18.19 -6.36
N ILE A 479 -0.27 -17.79 -7.61
CA ILE A 479 0.28 -18.67 -8.66
C ILE A 479 1.79 -18.42 -8.82
N PRO A 480 2.65 -19.45 -8.71
CA PRO A 480 4.09 -19.32 -8.89
C PRO A 480 4.48 -18.76 -10.25
N GLY A 481 5.35 -17.75 -10.26
CA GLY A 481 5.79 -17.08 -11.48
C GLY A 481 4.82 -16.03 -12.02
N GLU A 482 3.59 -15.96 -11.51
CA GLU A 482 2.57 -15.02 -11.99
C GLU A 482 2.44 -13.76 -11.15
N ARG A 483 1.74 -12.77 -11.70
CA ARG A 483 1.44 -11.54 -10.96
C ARG A 483 0.45 -11.82 -9.83
N ARG A 484 0.67 -11.17 -8.71
CA ARG A 484 -0.16 -11.24 -7.51
C ARG A 484 -1.41 -10.36 -7.66
N ARG A 485 -1.21 -9.09 -8.07
CA ARG A 485 -2.25 -8.23 -8.67
C ARG A 485 -1.93 -7.99 -10.14
N GLY A 486 -2.86 -7.40 -10.88
CA GLY A 486 -2.73 -7.32 -12.33
C GLY A 486 -3.20 -8.64 -12.96
N ALA A 487 -4.43 -8.63 -13.44
CA ALA A 487 -5.08 -9.72 -14.13
C ALA A 487 -4.27 -10.10 -15.38
N THR A 488 -4.05 -11.39 -15.52
CA THR A 488 -3.53 -12.07 -16.69
C THR A 488 -4.51 -13.19 -17.05
N GLU A 489 -4.38 -13.77 -18.24
CA GLU A 489 -5.20 -14.93 -18.62
C GLU A 489 -5.05 -16.08 -17.61
N GLU A 490 -3.87 -16.23 -17.00
CA GLU A 490 -3.55 -17.31 -16.05
C GLU A 490 -4.16 -17.11 -14.66
N ASN A 491 -4.17 -15.87 -14.14
CA ASN A 491 -4.57 -15.57 -12.76
C ASN A 491 -5.97 -14.96 -12.63
N LEU A 492 -6.69 -14.76 -13.75
CA LEU A 492 -7.96 -14.03 -13.78
C LEU A 492 -9.00 -14.55 -12.77
N HIS A 493 -9.07 -15.86 -12.55
CA HIS A 493 -10.03 -16.46 -11.60
C HIS A 493 -9.73 -16.12 -10.13
N ASP A 494 -8.49 -15.81 -9.78
CA ASP A 494 -8.13 -15.37 -8.43
C ASP A 494 -8.36 -13.85 -8.27
N VAL A 495 -8.15 -13.06 -9.32
CA VAL A 495 -8.28 -11.59 -9.27
C VAL A 495 -9.73 -11.14 -9.46
N ALA A 496 -10.48 -11.79 -10.36
CA ALA A 496 -11.82 -11.37 -10.74
C ALA A 496 -12.89 -11.80 -9.73
N LEU A 497 -12.86 -13.05 -9.25
CA LEU A 497 -13.93 -13.62 -8.42
C LEU A 497 -13.80 -13.19 -6.96
N VAL A 498 -14.75 -12.37 -6.52
CA VAL A 498 -14.74 -11.71 -5.20
C VAL A 498 -15.97 -12.10 -4.37
N PRO A 499 -15.90 -12.06 -3.03
CA PRO A 499 -17.09 -12.19 -2.19
C PRO A 499 -18.04 -11.02 -2.42
N LEU A 500 -19.33 -11.31 -2.52
CA LEU A 500 -20.41 -10.32 -2.48
C LEU A 500 -21.57 -10.86 -1.64
N PHE A 501 -21.90 -10.15 -0.57
CA PHE A 501 -23.04 -10.40 0.29
C PHE A 501 -23.93 -9.17 0.32
N VAL A 502 -25.24 -9.38 0.11
CA VAL A 502 -26.25 -8.32 0.23
C VAL A 502 -27.35 -8.80 1.15
N LYS A 503 -27.43 -8.18 2.33
CA LYS A 503 -28.49 -8.39 3.30
C LYS A 503 -29.58 -7.35 3.11
N ALA A 504 -30.80 -7.79 2.86
CA ALA A 504 -31.96 -6.90 2.87
C ALA A 504 -32.43 -6.59 4.30
N PRO A 505 -33.11 -5.44 4.53
CA PRO A 505 -33.75 -5.13 5.80
C PRO A 505 -34.75 -6.24 6.17
N GLY A 506 -34.66 -6.74 7.39
CA GLY A 506 -35.50 -7.82 7.91
C GLY A 506 -35.13 -9.22 7.40
N GLN A 507 -34.13 -9.37 6.51
CA GLN A 507 -33.66 -10.69 6.08
C GLN A 507 -33.02 -11.45 7.24
N LYS A 508 -33.41 -12.72 7.40
CA LYS A 508 -32.98 -13.66 8.45
C LYS A 508 -32.64 -15.05 7.91
N GLU A 509 -32.80 -15.24 6.62
CA GLU A 509 -32.54 -16.51 5.94
C GLU A 509 -31.63 -16.25 4.75
N GLY A 510 -30.54 -17.00 4.73
CA GLY A 510 -29.51 -16.91 3.71
C GLY A 510 -29.99 -17.48 2.38
N LYS A 511 -29.51 -16.88 1.30
CA LYS A 511 -29.74 -17.38 -0.06
C LYS A 511 -28.41 -17.39 -0.81
N VAL A 512 -28.09 -18.50 -1.48
CA VAL A 512 -26.96 -18.56 -2.41
C VAL A 512 -27.48 -18.31 -3.82
N VAL A 513 -26.81 -17.41 -4.55
CA VAL A 513 -27.07 -17.09 -5.95
C VAL A 513 -25.81 -17.39 -6.76
N GLU A 514 -25.95 -18.24 -7.76
CA GLU A 514 -24.88 -18.65 -8.67
C GLU A 514 -24.86 -17.84 -9.98
N ASP A 515 -25.82 -16.94 -10.17
CA ASP A 515 -25.83 -16.03 -11.32
C ASP A 515 -24.55 -15.18 -11.34
N HIS A 516 -24.00 -14.97 -12.55
CA HIS A 516 -22.90 -14.02 -12.72
C HIS A 516 -23.42 -12.60 -12.48
N VAL A 517 -22.88 -11.96 -11.45
CA VAL A 517 -23.10 -10.55 -11.14
C VAL A 517 -21.76 -9.84 -11.12
N GLN A 518 -21.74 -8.58 -11.53
CA GLN A 518 -20.54 -7.77 -11.53
C GLN A 518 -20.60 -6.73 -10.42
N THR A 519 -19.45 -6.25 -9.94
CA THR A 519 -19.41 -5.23 -8.88
C THR A 519 -20.11 -3.92 -9.27
N ILE A 520 -20.22 -3.61 -10.57
CA ILE A 520 -20.99 -2.47 -11.10
C ILE A 520 -22.52 -2.63 -10.93
N ASP A 521 -23.01 -3.85 -10.71
CA ASP A 521 -24.43 -4.14 -10.49
C ASP A 521 -24.89 -3.74 -9.08
N ILE A 522 -23.97 -3.42 -8.16
CA ILE A 522 -24.27 -3.15 -6.76
C ILE A 522 -25.08 -1.87 -6.59
N VAL A 523 -24.66 -0.75 -7.18
CA VAL A 523 -25.37 0.54 -7.06
C VAL A 523 -26.80 0.49 -7.61
N PRO A 524 -27.08 -0.03 -8.82
CA PRO A 524 -28.46 -0.17 -9.28
C PRO A 524 -29.28 -1.13 -8.41
N SER A 525 -28.69 -2.23 -7.93
CA SER A 525 -29.38 -3.17 -7.03
C SER A 525 -29.71 -2.55 -5.67
N LEU A 526 -28.78 -1.77 -5.11
CA LEU A 526 -28.99 -1.03 -3.86
C LEU A 526 -30.09 0.01 -4.03
N ALA A 527 -30.09 0.75 -5.13
CA ALA A 527 -31.10 1.75 -5.45
C ALA A 527 -32.51 1.11 -5.52
N ASP A 528 -32.65 -0.04 -6.18
CA ASP A 528 -33.90 -0.81 -6.22
C ASP A 528 -34.35 -1.26 -4.83
N LEU A 529 -33.42 -1.79 -4.02
CA LEU A 529 -33.72 -2.30 -2.67
C LEU A 529 -34.24 -1.20 -1.73
N ILE A 530 -33.78 0.04 -1.90
CA ILE A 530 -34.23 1.20 -1.10
C ILE A 530 -35.32 2.05 -1.79
N GLY A 531 -35.82 1.60 -2.95
CA GLY A 531 -36.88 2.28 -3.69
C GLY A 531 -36.48 3.65 -4.25
N VAL A 532 -35.23 3.80 -4.71
CA VAL A 532 -34.69 5.02 -5.32
C VAL A 532 -34.45 4.79 -6.81
N SER A 533 -35.00 5.67 -7.65
CA SER A 533 -34.70 5.67 -9.08
C SER A 533 -33.36 6.33 -9.37
N LEU A 534 -32.50 5.68 -10.17
CA LEU A 534 -31.28 6.29 -10.67
C LEU A 534 -31.61 7.41 -11.66
N PRO A 535 -31.15 8.66 -11.43
CA PRO A 535 -31.45 9.78 -12.32
C PRO A 535 -30.46 9.91 -13.49
N TRP A 536 -29.48 9.02 -13.57
CA TRP A 536 -28.54 8.89 -14.67
C TRP A 536 -28.45 7.44 -15.12
N LYS A 537 -27.98 7.24 -16.34
CA LYS A 537 -27.66 5.90 -16.84
C LYS A 537 -26.41 5.37 -16.15
N VAL A 538 -26.43 4.08 -15.89
CA VAL A 538 -25.30 3.30 -15.41
C VAL A 538 -25.14 2.05 -16.30
N ASP A 539 -23.95 1.47 -16.35
CA ASP A 539 -23.69 0.24 -17.13
C ASP A 539 -24.21 -1.00 -16.41
N GLY A 540 -24.11 -1.03 -15.08
CA GLY A 540 -24.60 -2.12 -14.25
C GLY A 540 -26.12 -2.25 -14.26
N ARG A 541 -26.61 -3.42 -13.84
CA ARG A 541 -28.04 -3.75 -13.80
C ARG A 541 -28.41 -4.30 -12.43
N SER A 542 -29.61 -3.98 -11.97
CA SER A 542 -30.08 -4.52 -10.70
C SER A 542 -30.30 -6.03 -10.80
N PHE A 543 -29.63 -6.80 -9.96
CA PHE A 543 -29.86 -8.26 -9.86
C PHE A 543 -31.15 -8.61 -9.10
N PHE A 544 -31.89 -7.61 -8.61
CA PHE A 544 -33.27 -7.78 -8.12
C PHE A 544 -34.33 -7.54 -9.20
N ASP A 545 -33.95 -7.01 -10.36
CA ASP A 545 -34.85 -6.83 -11.50
C ASP A 545 -35.21 -8.19 -12.12
N PRO A 546 -36.51 -8.55 -12.29
CA PRO A 546 -36.91 -9.79 -12.96
C PRO A 546 -36.40 -9.94 -14.42
N SER A 547 -36.03 -8.83 -15.05
CA SER A 547 -35.41 -8.78 -16.37
C SER A 547 -33.89 -8.94 -16.35
N PHE A 548 -33.26 -9.04 -15.18
CA PHE A 548 -31.82 -9.31 -15.05
C PHE A 548 -31.44 -10.55 -15.84
N ARG A 549 -30.40 -10.41 -16.67
CA ARG A 549 -29.83 -11.49 -17.46
C ARG A 549 -28.33 -11.49 -17.19
N PRO A 550 -27.80 -12.52 -16.49
CA PRO A 550 -26.37 -12.63 -16.22
C PRO A 550 -25.58 -12.54 -17.52
N ASP A 551 -24.49 -11.76 -17.51
CA ASP A 551 -23.54 -11.77 -18.60
C ASP A 551 -22.75 -13.09 -18.54
N PRO A 552 -22.63 -13.91 -19.59
CA PRO A 552 -21.76 -15.07 -19.55
C PRO A 552 -20.27 -14.72 -19.52
N GLU A 553 -19.88 -13.51 -19.93
CA GLU A 553 -18.50 -13.06 -20.04
C GLU A 553 -18.07 -12.26 -18.80
N VAL A 554 -16.85 -12.51 -18.33
CA VAL A 554 -16.18 -11.73 -17.29
C VAL A 554 -15.31 -10.68 -17.97
N HIS A 555 -15.50 -9.41 -17.61
CA HIS A 555 -14.74 -8.28 -18.14
C HIS A 555 -13.90 -7.66 -17.04
N VAL A 556 -12.58 -7.82 -17.10
CA VAL A 556 -11.65 -7.14 -16.18
C VAL A 556 -10.80 -6.14 -16.96
N PHE A 557 -11.01 -4.88 -16.64
CA PHE A 557 -10.21 -3.77 -17.14
C PHE A 557 -8.89 -3.72 -16.38
N ARG A 558 -7.84 -3.39 -17.12
CA ARG A 558 -6.48 -3.28 -16.62
C ARG A 558 -6.03 -1.84 -16.57
N ARG A 559 -4.94 -1.57 -15.85
CA ARG A 559 -4.45 -0.21 -15.62
C ARG A 559 -4.38 0.63 -16.92
N ALA A 560 -4.76 1.91 -16.80
CA ALA A 560 -5.02 2.83 -17.92
C ALA A 560 -4.03 2.70 -19.10
N GLY A 561 -4.57 2.34 -20.27
CA GLY A 561 -3.82 2.06 -21.49
C GLY A 561 -3.61 0.58 -21.82
N GLU A 562 -3.98 -0.34 -20.91
CA GLU A 562 -4.00 -1.79 -21.17
C GLU A 562 -5.39 -2.28 -21.64
N SER A 563 -5.42 -3.45 -22.30
CA SER A 563 -6.67 -4.01 -22.84
C SER A 563 -7.55 -4.62 -21.74
N VAL A 564 -8.85 -4.70 -21.98
CA VAL A 564 -9.78 -5.54 -21.20
C VAL A 564 -9.43 -7.01 -21.42
N ILE A 565 -9.44 -7.80 -20.35
CA ILE A 565 -9.46 -9.27 -20.42
C ILE A 565 -10.91 -9.71 -20.38
N GLU A 566 -11.34 -10.41 -21.43
CA GLU A 566 -12.68 -10.96 -21.57
C GLU A 566 -12.58 -12.49 -21.59
N GLU A 567 -13.27 -13.14 -20.67
CA GLU A 567 -13.31 -14.60 -20.63
C GLU A 567 -14.64 -15.13 -20.08
N PRO A 568 -15.22 -16.19 -20.67
CA PRO A 568 -16.45 -16.78 -20.17
C PRO A 568 -16.32 -17.25 -18.72
N LEU A 569 -17.28 -16.91 -17.85
CA LEU A 569 -17.31 -17.35 -16.45
C LEU A 569 -17.10 -18.87 -16.31
N ALA A 570 -17.69 -19.64 -17.23
CA ALA A 570 -17.57 -21.10 -17.27
C ALA A 570 -16.12 -21.62 -17.32
N ASN A 571 -15.16 -20.83 -17.81
CA ASN A 571 -13.74 -21.17 -17.85
C ASN A 571 -12.99 -20.78 -16.57
N LEU A 572 -13.48 -19.77 -15.84
CA LEU A 572 -12.90 -19.34 -14.57
C LEU A 572 -13.29 -20.28 -13.41
N LEU A 573 -14.52 -20.80 -13.40
CA LEU A 573 -15.03 -21.62 -12.28
C LEU A 573 -14.19 -22.89 -12.00
N PRO A 574 -13.75 -23.69 -13.01
CA PRO A 574 -12.88 -24.83 -12.76
C PRO A 574 -11.49 -24.45 -12.23
N ARG A 575 -10.99 -23.26 -12.60
CA ARG A 575 -9.70 -22.74 -12.13
C ARG A 575 -9.78 -22.22 -10.69
N ARG A 576 -10.87 -21.53 -10.33
CA ARG A 576 -11.20 -21.21 -8.92
C ARG A 576 -11.21 -22.48 -8.07
N GLU A 577 -11.89 -23.53 -8.53
CA GLU A 577 -11.95 -24.82 -7.83
C GLU A 577 -10.58 -25.50 -7.73
N GLN A 578 -9.70 -25.30 -8.71
CA GLN A 578 -8.32 -25.76 -8.62
C GLN A 578 -7.52 -24.99 -7.56
N THR A 579 -7.58 -23.64 -7.54
CA THR A 579 -6.94 -22.83 -6.49
C THR A 579 -7.44 -23.25 -5.12
N HIS A 580 -8.75 -23.43 -4.97
CA HIS A 580 -9.37 -23.82 -3.71
C HIS A 580 -8.89 -25.20 -3.24
N ARG A 581 -8.84 -26.21 -4.12
CA ARG A 581 -8.27 -27.53 -3.76
C ARG A 581 -6.80 -27.46 -3.39
N GLN A 582 -6.00 -26.59 -4.03
CA GLN A 582 -4.62 -26.36 -3.64
C GLN A 582 -4.52 -25.72 -2.25
N MET A 583 -5.38 -24.76 -1.95
CA MET A 583 -5.50 -24.18 -0.61
C MET A 583 -5.81 -25.26 0.43
N LEU A 584 -6.83 -26.10 0.18
CA LEU A 584 -7.20 -27.18 1.11
C LEU A 584 -6.09 -28.21 1.31
N ALA A 585 -5.35 -28.54 0.25
CA ALA A 585 -4.21 -29.44 0.36
C ALA A 585 -3.06 -28.88 1.22
N LEU A 586 -2.94 -27.56 1.31
CA LEU A 586 -1.91 -26.87 2.10
C LEU A 586 -2.36 -26.60 3.54
N PHE A 587 -3.61 -26.19 3.72
CA PHE A 587 -4.09 -25.57 4.97
C PHE A 587 -5.24 -26.31 5.66
N ASP A 588 -5.72 -27.42 5.07
CA ASP A 588 -6.91 -28.18 5.48
C ASP A 588 -8.19 -27.32 5.53
N THR A 589 -9.35 -27.96 5.71
CA THR A 589 -10.59 -27.30 6.16
C THR A 589 -10.66 -27.33 7.67
N GLY A 590 -10.97 -26.19 8.32
CA GLY A 590 -11.23 -26.21 9.76
C GLY A 590 -10.47 -25.14 10.56
N ARG A 591 -9.78 -25.57 11.62
CA ARG A 591 -9.34 -24.67 12.70
C ARG A 591 -8.29 -23.70 12.17
N THR A 592 -8.30 -22.49 12.69
CA THR A 592 -7.30 -21.48 12.38
C THR A 592 -5.85 -21.91 12.73
N GLY A 593 -5.69 -22.88 13.63
CA GLY A 593 -4.40 -23.51 13.92
C GLY A 593 -3.78 -24.26 12.74
N ASP A 594 -4.59 -24.76 11.81
CA ASP A 594 -4.13 -25.54 10.64
C ASP A 594 -3.36 -24.65 9.65
N LEU A 595 -3.60 -23.33 9.67
CA LEU A 595 -2.84 -22.34 8.90
C LEU A 595 -1.35 -22.34 9.25
N TYR A 596 -0.96 -22.79 10.45
CA TYR A 596 0.44 -22.84 10.89
C TYR A 596 1.13 -24.17 10.54
N SER A 597 0.41 -25.11 9.91
CA SER A 597 0.87 -26.49 9.69
C SER A 597 1.44 -26.76 8.29
N ILE A 598 2.01 -25.74 7.64
CA ILE A 598 2.60 -25.86 6.31
C ILE A 598 4.09 -26.16 6.33
N GLY A 599 4.61 -26.73 5.23
CA GLY A 599 6.03 -26.93 5.01
C GLY A 599 6.50 -28.37 5.14
N PRO A 600 7.81 -28.61 5.13
CA PRO A 600 8.36 -29.95 5.23
C PRO A 600 8.16 -30.48 6.66
N HIS A 601 7.77 -31.75 6.77
CA HIS A 601 7.60 -32.43 8.06
C HIS A 601 6.58 -31.80 9.03
N PRO A 602 5.34 -31.48 8.58
CA PRO A 602 4.32 -30.88 9.46
C PRO A 602 3.97 -31.77 10.65
N GLU A 603 4.21 -33.08 10.57
CA GLU A 603 4.07 -34.03 11.69
C GLU A 603 4.96 -33.73 12.91
N LEU A 604 5.96 -32.85 12.77
CA LEU A 604 6.79 -32.39 13.88
C LEU A 604 6.12 -31.30 14.70
N ILE A 605 5.18 -30.53 14.13
CA ILE A 605 4.54 -29.42 14.82
C ILE A 605 3.81 -29.92 16.06
N GLY A 606 3.99 -29.21 17.17
CA GLY A 606 3.45 -29.58 18.47
C GLY A 606 4.25 -30.63 19.23
N ARG A 607 5.30 -31.25 18.66
CA ARG A 607 6.19 -32.18 19.40
C ARG A 607 7.15 -31.40 20.31
N THR A 608 7.50 -31.95 21.46
CA THR A 608 8.51 -31.38 22.36
C THR A 608 9.92 -31.73 21.88
N THR A 609 10.88 -30.84 22.08
CA THR A 609 12.27 -31.06 21.62
C THR A 609 12.94 -32.21 22.38
N ASP A 610 12.57 -32.42 23.65
CA ASP A 610 13.04 -33.55 24.46
C ASP A 610 12.65 -34.92 23.87
N ASP A 611 11.43 -35.05 23.34
CA ASP A 611 10.93 -36.30 22.73
C ASP A 611 11.63 -36.63 21.41
N LEU A 612 12.22 -35.62 20.76
CA LEU A 612 12.87 -35.75 19.46
C LEU A 612 14.36 -36.07 19.55
N ALA A 613 14.94 -36.01 20.76
CA ALA A 613 16.35 -36.31 21.05
C ALA A 613 17.33 -35.72 20.00
N PRO A 614 17.34 -34.38 19.82
CA PRO A 614 18.14 -33.74 18.79
C PRO A 614 19.64 -33.91 19.05
N VAL A 615 20.41 -34.00 17.96
CA VAL A 615 21.87 -34.03 18.01
C VAL A 615 22.44 -32.62 17.82
N ALA A 616 23.61 -32.33 18.37
CA ALA A 616 24.28 -31.05 18.13
C ALA A 616 24.74 -30.93 16.66
N SER A 617 24.59 -29.74 16.09
CA SER A 617 25.18 -29.36 14.80
C SER A 617 26.44 -28.51 15.01
N ASP A 618 27.36 -28.58 14.05
CA ASP A 618 28.56 -27.73 14.01
C ASP A 618 28.34 -26.42 13.22
N ARG A 619 27.12 -26.20 12.69
CA ARG A 619 26.79 -25.00 11.91
C ARG A 619 26.37 -23.85 12.82
N ASN A 620 26.79 -22.64 12.48
CA ASN A 620 26.36 -21.44 13.20
C ASN A 620 24.98 -20.97 12.73
N LEU A 621 24.22 -20.43 13.67
CA LEU A 621 22.93 -19.79 13.49
C LEU A 621 23.04 -18.34 13.96
N GLY A 622 22.36 -17.42 13.28
CA GLY A 622 22.00 -16.12 13.86
C GLY A 622 20.51 -15.86 13.65
N LEU A 623 19.80 -15.53 14.73
CA LEU A 623 18.40 -15.13 14.65
C LEU A 623 18.32 -13.62 14.43
N ASP A 624 17.33 -13.18 13.66
CA ASP A 624 17.04 -11.75 13.52
C ASP A 624 16.16 -11.30 14.70
N GLY A 625 16.52 -10.20 15.36
CA GLY A 625 15.69 -9.61 16.42
C GLY A 625 15.64 -10.39 17.75
N GLU A 626 16.73 -11.05 18.14
CA GLU A 626 16.85 -11.82 19.39
C GLU A 626 16.42 -11.04 20.64
N ASP A 627 16.72 -9.74 20.70
CA ASP A 627 16.33 -8.85 21.79
C ASP A 627 14.82 -8.79 22.04
N ARG A 628 14.03 -9.03 21.00
CA ARG A 628 12.56 -9.05 21.08
C ARG A 628 12.02 -10.37 21.60
N LEU A 629 12.74 -11.47 21.38
CA LEU A 629 12.38 -12.77 21.93
C LEU A 629 12.63 -12.83 23.44
N ASP A 630 13.62 -12.07 23.94
CA ASP A 630 13.96 -11.95 25.37
C ASP A 630 12.94 -11.12 26.18
N SER A 631 12.12 -10.31 25.52
CA SER A 631 11.25 -9.31 26.16
C SER A 631 9.86 -9.23 25.53
N VAL A 632 9.27 -10.38 25.21
CA VAL A 632 7.91 -10.44 24.66
C VAL A 632 6.90 -9.93 25.68
N GLU A 633 6.06 -8.99 25.26
CA GLU A 633 4.91 -8.50 26.03
C GLU A 633 3.64 -8.90 25.28
N LEU A 634 2.94 -9.93 25.75
CA LEU A 634 1.75 -10.46 25.06
C LEU A 634 0.60 -9.46 25.07
N ASP A 635 0.53 -8.54 26.03
CA ASP A 635 -0.49 -7.48 26.04
C ASP A 635 -0.18 -6.31 25.08
N SER A 636 1.00 -6.32 24.43
CA SER A 636 1.38 -5.28 23.47
C SER A 636 0.75 -5.49 22.10
N SER A 637 0.88 -4.49 21.22
CA SER A 637 0.44 -4.57 19.82
C SER A 637 1.34 -5.41 18.91
N PHE A 638 2.41 -6.01 19.44
CA PHE A 638 3.40 -6.76 18.66
C PHE A 638 3.82 -8.07 19.33
N VAL A 639 3.89 -9.15 18.56
CA VAL A 639 4.45 -10.45 18.99
C VAL A 639 5.40 -10.95 17.91
N PRO A 640 6.68 -11.26 18.18
CA PRO A 640 7.68 -11.65 17.16
C PRO A 640 7.43 -13.07 16.61
N ALA A 641 6.27 -13.28 15.99
CA ALA A 641 5.80 -14.59 15.58
C ALA A 641 6.39 -15.05 14.24
N GLU A 642 6.90 -14.12 13.42
CA GLU A 642 7.76 -14.49 12.29
C GLU A 642 9.20 -14.62 12.75
N ILE A 643 9.64 -15.86 12.94
CA ILE A 643 11.01 -16.19 13.34
C ILE A 643 11.85 -16.30 12.07
N THR A 644 12.83 -15.41 11.94
CA THR A 644 13.76 -15.40 10.82
C THR A 644 15.21 -15.45 11.30
N GLY A 645 16.09 -15.92 10.43
CA GLY A 645 17.51 -15.97 10.72
C GLY A 645 18.32 -16.42 9.51
N TRP A 646 19.61 -16.64 9.77
CA TRP A 646 20.58 -17.15 8.80
C TRP A 646 21.39 -18.30 9.38
N ILE A 647 21.86 -19.18 8.50
CA ILE A 647 22.64 -20.36 8.84
C ILE A 647 23.94 -20.33 8.03
N ASP A 648 25.07 -20.58 8.68
CA ASP A 648 26.36 -20.69 7.99
C ASP A 648 26.43 -21.96 7.14
N GLY A 649 26.87 -21.79 5.89
CA GLY A 649 27.07 -22.87 4.95
C GLY A 649 26.74 -22.48 3.51
N ASP A 650 27.55 -22.95 2.57
CA ASP A 650 27.29 -22.87 1.13
C ASP A 650 26.64 -24.18 0.68
N ASP A 651 25.42 -24.45 1.15
CA ASP A 651 24.66 -25.56 0.58
C ASP A 651 24.01 -25.13 -0.72
N SER A 652 24.36 -25.85 -1.78
CA SER A 652 23.68 -25.81 -3.09
C SER A 652 22.19 -26.21 -3.03
N ARG A 653 21.68 -26.63 -1.86
CA ARG A 653 20.32 -27.10 -1.65
C ARG A 653 19.67 -26.43 -0.44
N ASN A 654 18.36 -26.23 -0.52
CA ASN A 654 17.55 -25.77 0.61
C ASN A 654 17.51 -26.86 1.69
N LEU A 655 17.63 -26.46 2.95
CA LEU A 655 17.52 -27.31 4.13
C LEU A 655 16.10 -27.23 4.68
N ASP A 656 15.57 -28.36 5.16
CA ASP A 656 14.32 -28.40 5.91
C ASP A 656 14.60 -28.01 7.35
N ILE A 657 13.78 -27.11 7.89
CA ILE A 657 13.98 -26.46 9.18
C ILE A 657 12.77 -26.68 10.06
N ALA A 658 13.00 -27.07 11.32
CA ALA A 658 12.00 -27.01 12.38
C ALA A 658 12.39 -25.92 13.39
N VAL A 659 11.43 -25.13 13.82
CA VAL A 659 11.62 -24.05 14.79
C VAL A 659 10.82 -24.37 16.04
N ALA A 660 11.51 -24.53 17.16
CA ALA A 660 10.89 -24.66 18.47
C ALA A 660 10.83 -23.33 19.19
N VAL A 661 9.72 -23.07 19.85
CA VAL A 661 9.57 -21.96 20.79
C VAL A 661 9.23 -22.57 22.15
N ASN A 662 10.00 -22.21 23.18
CA ASN A 662 9.84 -22.74 24.55
C ASN A 662 9.79 -24.28 24.61
N GLY A 663 10.68 -24.95 23.85
CA GLY A 663 10.84 -26.41 23.88
C GLY A 663 9.79 -27.22 23.08
N ARG A 664 8.95 -26.57 22.27
CA ARG A 664 7.98 -27.24 21.39
C ARG A 664 8.11 -26.73 19.96
N ILE A 665 8.12 -27.63 18.97
CA ILE A 665 8.11 -27.25 17.56
C ILE A 665 6.83 -26.45 17.27
N ALA A 666 7.00 -25.18 16.93
CA ALA A 666 5.91 -24.25 16.68
C ALA A 666 5.68 -24.00 15.18
N ALA A 667 6.72 -24.17 14.36
CA ALA A 667 6.65 -24.03 12.91
C ALA A 667 7.72 -24.88 12.23
N VAL A 668 7.46 -25.26 10.97
CA VAL A 668 8.44 -25.87 10.07
C VAL A 668 8.53 -25.04 8.80
N THR A 669 9.71 -25.03 8.18
CA THR A 669 10.00 -24.21 6.99
C THR A 669 11.15 -24.81 6.20
N ARG A 670 11.57 -24.15 5.13
CA ARG A 670 12.83 -24.44 4.44
C ARG A 670 13.68 -23.20 4.29
N THR A 671 14.98 -23.40 4.15
CA THR A 671 15.89 -22.28 3.86
C THR A 671 15.74 -21.80 2.42
N PHE A 672 16.17 -20.57 2.16
CA PHE A 672 16.33 -19.98 0.84
C PHE A 672 17.62 -19.17 0.77
N GLN A 673 18.14 -19.00 -0.45
CA GLN A 673 19.35 -18.24 -0.69
C GLN A 673 19.06 -16.74 -0.74
N ASN A 674 19.79 -15.94 0.03
CA ASN A 674 19.76 -14.47 -0.06
C ASN A 674 21.14 -13.88 0.22
N SER A 675 21.67 -13.13 -0.75
CA SER A 675 22.94 -12.40 -0.63
C SER A 675 24.13 -13.25 -0.14
N GLY A 676 24.20 -14.51 -0.61
CA GLY A 676 25.27 -15.45 -0.29
C GLY A 676 25.14 -16.14 1.08
N LYS A 677 24.00 -16.01 1.77
CA LYS A 677 23.67 -16.77 2.99
C LYS A 677 22.39 -17.57 2.80
N LEU A 678 22.32 -18.73 3.47
CA LEU A 678 21.06 -19.44 3.69
C LEU A 678 20.26 -18.73 4.78
N ARG A 679 19.04 -18.32 4.44
CA ARG A 679 18.09 -17.71 5.37
C ARG A 679 16.86 -18.58 5.51
N PHE A 680 16.12 -18.42 6.59
CA PHE A 680 14.80 -19.03 6.75
C PHE A 680 13.82 -18.00 7.32
N ALA A 681 12.53 -18.28 7.13
CA ALA A 681 11.43 -17.56 7.75
C ALA A 681 10.35 -18.57 8.13
N ALA A 682 9.86 -18.51 9.37
CA ALA A 682 8.84 -19.41 9.87
C ALA A 682 7.81 -18.60 10.68
N LEU A 683 6.53 -18.74 10.36
CA LEU A 683 5.45 -18.11 11.11
C LEU A 683 4.96 -19.09 12.18
N ALA A 684 5.17 -18.74 13.45
CA ALA A 684 4.67 -19.48 14.60
C ALA A 684 3.31 -18.92 15.07
N PRO A 685 2.43 -19.73 15.65
CA PRO A 685 1.21 -19.24 16.27
C PRO A 685 1.52 -18.41 17.52
N GLU A 686 0.70 -17.39 17.79
CA GLU A 686 0.85 -16.51 18.96
C GLU A 686 0.92 -17.29 20.27
N ALA A 687 0.13 -18.37 20.38
CA ALA A 687 0.07 -19.24 21.55
C ALA A 687 1.38 -19.98 21.88
N ALA A 688 2.39 -19.94 20.98
CA ALA A 688 3.70 -20.50 21.25
C ALA A 688 4.56 -19.62 22.19
N PHE A 689 4.20 -18.33 22.33
CA PHE A 689 4.94 -17.35 23.10
C PHE A 689 4.37 -17.16 24.51
N ARG A 690 5.22 -16.65 25.42
CA ARG A 690 4.88 -16.27 26.81
C ARG A 690 5.48 -14.90 27.13
N ASP A 691 4.96 -14.23 28.16
CA ASP A 691 5.55 -12.96 28.63
C ASP A 691 7.00 -13.14 29.10
N GLY A 692 7.84 -12.16 28.76
CA GLY A 692 9.27 -12.13 29.02
C GLY A 692 10.08 -12.94 28.00
N ALA A 693 11.08 -13.68 28.49
CA ALA A 693 12.05 -14.36 27.63
C ALA A 693 11.49 -15.66 27.04
N ASN A 694 11.64 -15.83 25.73
CA ASN A 694 11.24 -16.98 24.94
C ASN A 694 12.47 -17.65 24.31
N GLU A 695 12.68 -18.93 24.61
CA GLU A 695 13.79 -19.70 24.02
C GLU A 695 13.38 -20.18 22.62
N VAL A 696 14.22 -19.91 21.62
CA VAL A 696 13.99 -20.32 20.23
C VAL A 696 15.09 -21.27 19.78
N GLU A 697 14.75 -22.54 19.55
CA GLU A 697 15.70 -23.53 19.04
C GLU A 697 15.42 -23.81 17.57
N VAL A 698 16.45 -23.79 16.72
CA VAL A 698 16.32 -24.08 15.28
C VAL A 698 17.02 -25.40 14.96
N PHE A 699 16.35 -26.26 14.21
CA PHE A 699 16.82 -27.59 13.84
C PHE A 699 16.85 -27.76 12.33
N VAL A 700 17.92 -28.36 11.81
CA VAL A 700 17.90 -28.96 10.46
C VAL A 700 17.26 -30.33 10.57
N VAL A 701 16.25 -30.58 9.73
CA VAL A 701 15.56 -31.86 9.65
C VAL A 701 16.15 -32.65 8.48
N SER A 702 16.55 -33.89 8.75
CA SER A 702 17.01 -34.82 7.72
C SER A 702 16.38 -36.19 7.89
N SER A 703 16.17 -36.89 6.78
CA SER A 703 15.67 -38.26 6.81
C SER A 703 16.84 -39.25 6.90
N GLN A 704 16.83 -40.13 7.93
CA GLN A 704 17.71 -41.29 8.03
C GLN A 704 16.87 -42.58 7.98
N GLY A 705 16.70 -43.14 6.78
CA GLY A 705 15.80 -44.27 6.57
C GLY A 705 14.34 -43.84 6.76
N THR A 706 13.63 -44.48 7.69
CA THR A 706 12.23 -44.15 8.04
C THR A 706 12.10 -43.22 9.25
N ARG A 707 13.21 -42.74 9.83
CA ARG A 707 13.21 -41.85 11.00
C ARG A 707 13.75 -40.47 10.62
N LEU A 708 13.13 -39.44 11.19
CA LEU A 708 13.64 -38.08 11.13
C LEU A 708 14.77 -37.92 12.15
N ARG A 709 15.83 -37.22 11.73
CA ARG A 709 16.94 -36.78 12.58
C ARG A 709 16.93 -35.25 12.62
N LEU A 710 16.91 -34.69 13.83
CA LEU A 710 16.97 -33.26 14.06
C LEU A 710 18.37 -32.87 14.54
N GLU A 711 19.00 -31.96 13.81
CA GLU A 711 20.31 -31.39 14.16
C GLU A 711 20.10 -29.97 14.69
N ARG A 712 20.32 -29.76 15.99
CA ARG A 712 20.17 -28.46 16.66
C ARG A 712 21.29 -27.52 16.24
N LEU A 713 20.93 -26.40 15.62
CA LEU A 713 21.86 -25.38 15.13
C LEU A 713 22.27 -24.38 16.21
N GLY A 714 21.35 -24.06 17.13
CA GLY A 714 21.56 -23.02 18.14
C GLY A 714 20.34 -22.84 19.01
N ARG A 715 20.49 -21.97 20.01
CA ARG A 715 19.48 -21.51 20.97
C ARG A 715 19.45 -20.01 21.00
#